data_AF-A0A937W6S1-F1
#
_entry.id   AF-A0A937W6S1-F1
#
_cell.length_a   1.000
_cell.length_b   1.000
_cell.length_c   1.000
_cell.angle_alpha   90.00
_cell.angle_beta   90.00
_cell.angle_gamma   90.00
#
_symmetry.space_group_name_H-M   'P 1'
#
loop_
_entity.id
_entity.type
_entity.pdbx_description
1 polymer ?
#
loop_
_entity_poly.entity_id
_entity_poly.type
_entity_poly.pdbx_seq_one_letter_code
_entity_poly.pdbx_strand_id
1 'polypeptide(L)'
;MAPLGTILPPRQAALTPSPLTVGGLAAGTRGYFLARLFVEQGESLLVVTPDALQRDVLYDDLQCFLAGMPETPAHWQGLDSVVCKYVHQAAPTTDASAAQQALTGYQPLWRLLGEDPVVVVTTLEALRYGVLPPTHLQACLLPVALGTSLALSALASALVERGYRRVPLVESVGEFALRGGILDVFSPGQIHPVRIEFFGDDVESIRAFDVQSQTSTATLQTVVIAPVCPLGRQQAQEPTAWARVHAHCLAQGYAAATITASCARWQEQLPSAWPWGLSTFFYDTVCSPLAYLPATARLCAVDYDILQATCAALPPPEPLALGEMAVPLPTSHALDNATLAAQVQARLDVALLRYDTPGPTRAATMFHPRGTPQFFGAIDRFIAQLQEWQEAQLCVLVLCHSPLEVRRMHELFATYQLTSRTVATATACLTDTVVRPGALLVSVGQVSQGFVWADMRLVVLRHADIFGEKKPEPAPARPRASLLTDFATLRPGERVVHIDYGVGRYRGMTFLDVDHQGGEFIELEYADGAKLYVPSYRLSMVQKYTAGDSETTTLDRLGGTAWARTKERVKAALFSMAADLVQVHASRQLHPGYGFSPESPLHRDFENGFEYVETEDQLRAIQDVYADMERPRPMERLVCGDVGYGKTEVAMRAAFTTVYD
;
A
#
# COMPACT_ATOMS: atom_id res chain seq x y z
N MET A 1 -15.42 28.95 -24.75
CA MET A 1 -15.90 27.98 -23.76
C MET A 1 -16.27 28.76 -22.52
N ALA A 2 -17.49 28.62 -21.99
CA ALA A 2 -17.75 29.11 -20.64
C ALA A 2 -16.90 28.24 -19.69
N PRO A 3 -16.15 28.82 -18.75
CA PRO A 3 -15.42 28.02 -17.78
C PRO A 3 -16.41 27.14 -17.02
N LEU A 4 -15.98 25.95 -16.58
CA LEU A 4 -16.72 25.23 -15.55
C LEU A 4 -16.76 26.19 -14.36
N GLY A 5 -17.97 26.60 -13.94
CA GLY A 5 -18.11 27.61 -12.90
C GLY A 5 -17.35 27.19 -11.64
N THR A 6 -16.71 28.14 -10.96
CA THR A 6 -16.08 27.92 -9.65
C THR A 6 -17.05 27.16 -8.75
N ILE A 7 -16.62 26.03 -8.20
CA ILE A 7 -17.48 25.20 -7.35
C ILE A 7 -17.88 25.97 -6.09
N LEU A 8 -16.96 26.82 -5.59
CA LEU A 8 -17.20 27.75 -4.50
C LEU A 8 -16.49 29.09 -4.75
N PRO A 9 -17.04 30.22 -4.26
CA PRO A 9 -16.30 31.47 -4.28
C PRO A 9 -14.97 31.34 -3.49
N PRO A 10 -13.91 32.08 -3.88
CA PRO A 10 -12.69 32.16 -3.07
C PRO A 10 -13.04 32.63 -1.67
N ARG A 11 -12.26 32.19 -0.66
CA ARG A 11 -12.49 32.49 0.76
C ARG A 11 -12.77 33.99 0.92
N GLN A 12 -14.03 34.37 1.02
CA GLN A 12 -14.36 35.76 1.32
C GLN A 12 -13.84 36.01 2.72
N ALA A 13 -13.21 37.16 2.94
CA ALA A 13 -13.05 37.74 4.27
C ALA A 13 -14.44 38.09 4.82
N ALA A 14 -15.30 37.09 5.02
CA ALA A 14 -16.68 37.24 5.43
C ALA A 14 -16.73 37.18 6.95
N LEU A 15 -17.29 38.25 7.50
CA LEU A 15 -17.49 38.56 8.91
C LEU A 15 -18.50 37.64 9.63
N THR A 16 -18.63 36.37 9.23
CA THR A 16 -19.54 35.40 9.86
C THR A 16 -18.88 34.03 10.03
N PRO A 17 -18.84 33.45 11.26
CA PRO A 17 -18.03 32.28 11.62
C PRO A 17 -18.76 30.95 11.38
N SER A 18 -19.52 30.80 10.30
CA SER A 18 -20.32 29.59 10.05
C SER A 18 -19.74 28.76 8.91
N PRO A 19 -19.62 27.43 9.06
CA PRO A 19 -19.10 26.57 8.01
C PRO A 19 -20.00 26.63 6.78
N LEU A 20 -19.42 26.49 5.60
CA LEU A 20 -20.16 26.30 4.37
C LEU A 20 -20.78 24.89 4.37
N THR A 21 -22.10 24.83 4.35
CA THR A 21 -22.82 23.55 4.26
C THR A 21 -23.13 23.20 2.81
N VAL A 22 -22.79 21.97 2.40
CA VAL A 22 -23.01 21.45 1.05
C VAL A 22 -23.80 20.14 1.13
N GLY A 23 -24.83 19.97 0.31
CA GLY A 23 -25.64 18.75 0.28
C GLY A 23 -25.83 18.19 -1.12
N GLY A 24 -26.36 16.96 -1.19
CA GLY A 24 -26.66 16.26 -2.44
C GLY A 24 -25.46 15.57 -3.12
N LEU A 25 -24.31 15.49 -2.44
CA LEU A 25 -23.13 14.78 -2.94
C LEU A 25 -23.06 13.36 -2.34
N ALA A 26 -22.91 12.36 -3.20
CA ALA A 26 -22.76 10.96 -2.82
C ALA A 26 -21.52 10.32 -3.47
N ALA A 27 -20.90 9.37 -2.75
CA ALA A 27 -19.85 8.47 -3.23
C ALA A 27 -18.78 9.22 -4.07
N GLY A 28 -18.48 8.76 -5.29
CA GLY A 28 -17.46 9.33 -6.18
C GLY A 28 -17.63 10.82 -6.47
N THR A 29 -18.84 11.37 -6.35
CA THR A 29 -19.07 12.82 -6.52
C THR A 29 -18.44 13.63 -5.38
N ARG A 30 -18.35 13.07 -4.17
CA ARG A 30 -17.66 13.72 -3.04
C ARG A 30 -16.18 13.83 -3.29
N GLY A 31 -15.56 12.75 -3.78
CA GLY A 31 -14.16 12.74 -4.18
C GLY A 31 -13.89 13.78 -5.27
N TYR A 32 -14.71 13.83 -6.31
CA TYR A 32 -14.58 14.84 -7.38
C TYR A 32 -14.73 16.27 -6.84
N PHE A 33 -15.74 16.54 -6.01
CA PHE A 33 -15.96 17.86 -5.42
C PHE A 33 -14.75 18.33 -4.60
N LEU A 34 -14.23 17.47 -3.72
CA LEU A 34 -13.08 17.80 -2.87
C LEU A 34 -11.79 17.93 -3.68
N ALA A 35 -11.59 17.08 -4.69
CA ALA A 35 -10.46 17.18 -5.62
C ALA A 35 -10.47 18.50 -6.38
N ARG A 36 -11.65 18.92 -6.86
CA ARG A 36 -11.80 20.20 -7.56
C ARG A 36 -11.67 21.39 -6.62
N LEU A 37 -12.20 21.31 -5.40
CA LEU A 37 -11.99 22.32 -4.36
C LEU A 37 -10.50 22.52 -4.08
N PHE A 38 -9.74 21.43 -3.97
CA PHE A 38 -8.30 21.47 -3.78
C PHE A 38 -7.58 22.17 -4.95
N VAL A 39 -7.90 21.80 -6.20
CA VAL A 39 -7.31 22.41 -7.40
C VAL A 39 -7.66 23.90 -7.53
N GLU A 40 -8.92 24.28 -7.31
CA GLU A 40 -9.39 25.65 -7.52
C GLU A 40 -8.85 26.62 -6.46
N GLN A 41 -8.66 26.15 -5.23
CA GLN A 41 -8.24 27.00 -4.11
C GLN A 41 -6.73 26.99 -3.90
N GLY A 42 -6.03 25.90 -4.25
CA GLY A 42 -4.61 25.75 -3.99
C GLY A 42 -4.25 25.78 -2.50
N GLU A 43 -5.14 25.28 -1.64
CA GLU A 43 -4.98 25.22 -0.18
C GLU A 43 -5.02 23.76 0.29
N SER A 44 -4.28 23.41 1.36
CA SER A 44 -4.38 22.07 1.96
C SER A 44 -5.78 21.79 2.50
N LEU A 45 -6.25 20.56 2.36
CA LEU A 45 -7.53 20.10 2.89
C LEU A 45 -7.31 19.02 3.95
N LEU A 46 -7.90 19.17 5.13
CA LEU A 46 -8.07 18.09 6.10
C LEU A 46 -9.50 17.58 6.03
N VAL A 47 -9.67 16.39 5.48
CA VAL A 47 -10.97 15.74 5.27
C VAL A 47 -11.21 14.74 6.39
N VAL A 48 -12.25 14.97 7.19
CA VAL A 48 -12.62 14.16 8.34
C VAL A 48 -13.86 13.33 8.02
N THR A 49 -13.74 12.01 8.11
CA THR A 49 -14.84 11.06 7.96
C THR A 49 -15.27 10.48 9.31
N PRO A 50 -16.54 10.04 9.45
CA PRO A 50 -17.03 9.31 10.61
C PRO A 50 -16.21 8.06 10.95
N ASP A 51 -15.85 7.26 9.96
CA ASP A 51 -15.18 5.96 10.16
C ASP A 51 -14.13 5.66 9.08
N ALA A 52 -13.39 4.57 9.31
CA ALA A 52 -12.28 4.13 8.46
C ALA A 52 -12.72 3.60 7.10
N LEU A 53 -13.89 2.98 6.99
CA LEU A 53 -14.42 2.47 5.73
C LEU A 53 -14.71 3.64 4.78
N GLN A 54 -15.40 4.66 5.29
CA GLN A 54 -15.68 5.88 4.53
C GLN A 54 -14.41 6.64 4.18
N ARG A 55 -13.43 6.70 5.09
CA ARG A 55 -12.11 7.29 4.84
C ARG A 55 -11.43 6.60 3.65
N ASP A 56 -11.38 5.27 3.65
CA ASP A 56 -10.64 4.50 2.66
C ASP A 56 -11.30 4.62 1.28
N VAL A 57 -12.63 4.53 1.21
CA VAL A 57 -13.38 4.77 -0.04
C VAL A 57 -13.12 6.18 -0.59
N LEU A 58 -13.18 7.20 0.27
CA LEU A 58 -12.95 8.58 -0.16
C LEU A 58 -11.49 8.86 -0.54
N TYR A 59 -10.55 8.22 0.16
CA TYR A 59 -9.14 8.27 -0.18
C TYR A 59 -8.90 7.73 -1.59
N ASP A 60 -9.49 6.57 -1.94
CA ASP A 60 -9.36 5.97 -3.27
C ASP A 60 -9.98 6.87 -4.36
N ASP A 61 -11.17 7.45 -4.09
CA ASP A 61 -11.80 8.41 -5.00
C ASP A 61 -10.91 9.65 -5.24
N LEU A 62 -10.35 10.23 -4.18
CA LEU A 62 -9.45 11.38 -4.27
C LEU A 62 -8.15 11.03 -4.99
N GLN A 63 -7.56 9.86 -4.72
CA GLN A 63 -6.38 9.36 -5.44
C GLN A 63 -6.65 9.27 -6.94
N CYS A 64 -7.81 8.74 -7.35
CA CYS A 64 -8.19 8.65 -8.76
C CYS A 64 -8.19 10.03 -9.44
N PHE A 65 -8.82 11.03 -8.81
CA PHE A 65 -8.92 12.37 -9.40
C PHE A 65 -7.67 13.22 -9.27
N LEU A 66 -6.80 12.98 -8.29
CA LEU A 66 -5.61 13.80 -8.02
C LEU A 66 -4.30 13.14 -8.43
N ALA A 67 -4.34 11.92 -8.99
CA ALA A 67 -3.17 11.21 -9.48
C ALA A 67 -2.45 11.98 -10.60
N GLY A 68 -1.12 12.12 -10.49
CA GLY A 68 -0.28 12.65 -11.57
C GLY A 68 -0.56 14.12 -11.92
N MET A 69 -0.90 14.95 -10.92
CA MET A 69 -1.01 16.40 -11.06
C MET A 69 0.17 16.98 -11.88
N PRO A 70 -0.12 17.70 -12.99
CA PRO A 70 0.86 18.00 -14.04
C PRO A 70 1.92 19.05 -13.68
N GLU A 71 1.72 19.81 -12.60
CA GLU A 71 2.67 20.82 -12.11
C GLU A 71 3.01 20.53 -10.64
N THR A 72 3.67 19.40 -10.40
CA THR A 72 4.29 19.20 -9.10
C THR A 72 5.53 20.11 -9.01
N PRO A 73 5.63 20.98 -7.99
CA PRO A 73 6.83 21.78 -7.76
C PRO A 73 8.09 20.89 -7.72
N ALA A 74 9.26 21.42 -8.02
CA ALA A 74 10.50 20.63 -8.09
C ALA A 74 10.80 19.84 -6.80
N HIS A 75 10.32 20.31 -5.64
CA HIS A 75 10.46 19.65 -4.34
C HIS A 75 9.38 18.59 -4.03
N TRP A 76 8.41 18.37 -4.92
CA TRP A 76 7.45 17.26 -4.86
C TRP A 76 7.91 16.00 -5.60
N GLN A 77 9.03 16.08 -6.31
CA GLN A 77 9.56 14.96 -7.07
C GLN A 77 9.93 13.81 -6.13
N GLY A 78 9.25 12.66 -6.31
CA GLY A 78 9.50 11.43 -5.55
C GLY A 78 8.51 11.12 -4.42
N LEU A 79 7.45 11.92 -4.20
CA LEU A 79 6.40 11.62 -3.21
C LEU A 79 5.24 10.80 -3.81
N ASP A 80 4.67 9.88 -3.03
CA ASP A 80 3.66 8.90 -3.47
C ASP A 80 2.36 9.52 -4.01
N SER A 81 1.88 10.60 -3.38
CA SER A 81 0.65 11.28 -3.79
C SER A 81 0.47 12.62 -3.05
N VAL A 82 -0.35 13.49 -3.63
CA VAL A 82 -0.88 14.70 -2.98
C VAL A 82 -1.98 14.39 -1.97
N VAL A 83 -2.53 13.17 -2.02
CA VAL A 83 -3.52 12.67 -1.08
C VAL A 83 -2.83 11.76 -0.08
N CYS A 84 -2.90 12.11 1.19
CA CYS A 84 -2.30 11.35 2.27
C CYS A 84 -3.40 10.77 3.16
N LYS A 85 -3.24 9.50 3.55
CA LYS A 85 -4.13 8.85 4.50
C LYS A 85 -3.56 9.01 5.90
N TYR A 86 -4.25 9.74 6.77
CA TYR A 86 -3.91 9.79 8.18
C TYR A 86 -4.68 8.72 8.94
N VAL A 87 -3.90 7.82 9.54
CA VAL A 87 -4.39 6.74 10.37
C VAL A 87 -3.71 6.90 11.72
N HIS A 88 -4.49 6.72 12.76
CA HIS A 88 -3.98 6.50 14.09
C HIS A 88 -3.04 5.28 14.11
N GLN A 89 -1.88 5.37 14.75
CA GLN A 89 -0.93 4.25 14.82
C GLN A 89 -1.59 3.04 15.51
N ALA A 90 -1.62 1.90 14.84
CA ALA A 90 -2.03 0.64 15.45
C ALA A 90 -0.92 0.11 16.37
N ALA A 91 -1.29 -0.81 17.27
CA ALA A 91 -0.32 -1.54 18.10
C ALA A 91 0.81 -2.15 17.24
N PRO A 92 2.04 -2.23 17.78
CA PRO A 92 3.14 -2.90 17.09
C PRO A 92 2.72 -4.33 16.76
N THR A 93 2.87 -4.67 15.48
CA THR A 93 2.42 -5.92 14.89
C THR A 93 3.61 -6.68 14.36
N THR A 94 3.53 -8.01 14.42
CA THR A 94 4.52 -8.91 13.80
C THR A 94 4.37 -8.95 12.28
N ASP A 95 3.31 -8.36 11.72
CA ASP A 95 3.12 -8.21 10.29
C ASP A 95 4.05 -7.10 9.73
N ALA A 96 5.02 -7.52 8.93
CA ALA A 96 5.95 -6.62 8.26
C ALA A 96 5.27 -5.52 7.43
N SER A 97 4.10 -5.80 6.82
CA SER A 97 3.35 -4.80 6.04
C SER A 97 2.82 -3.69 6.93
N ALA A 98 2.29 -4.05 8.10
CA ALA A 98 1.72 -3.08 9.02
C ALA A 98 2.80 -2.35 9.83
N ALA A 99 3.95 -2.99 10.09
CA ALA A 99 5.15 -2.30 10.57
C ALA A 99 5.63 -1.23 9.58
N GLN A 100 5.66 -1.54 8.28
CA GLN A 100 6.02 -0.58 7.23
C GLN A 100 5.04 0.59 7.15
N GLN A 101 3.73 0.32 7.27
CA GLN A 101 2.70 1.36 7.30
C GLN A 101 2.81 2.28 8.54
N ALA A 102 3.28 1.76 9.68
CA ALA A 102 3.53 2.57 10.87
C ALA A 102 4.66 3.59 10.64
N LEU A 103 5.67 3.25 9.83
CA LEU A 103 6.77 4.18 9.47
C LEU A 103 6.28 5.38 8.66
N THR A 104 5.21 5.22 7.89
CA THR A 104 4.59 6.30 7.11
C THR A 104 3.47 7.02 7.87
N GLY A 105 3.13 6.61 9.10
CA GLY A 105 2.00 7.16 9.86
C GLY A 105 2.11 8.67 10.14
N TYR A 106 3.33 9.20 10.25
CA TYR A 106 3.58 10.63 10.42
C TYR A 106 3.65 11.41 9.09
N GLN A 107 3.63 10.72 7.95
CA GLN A 107 3.71 11.34 6.63
C GLN A 107 2.68 12.46 6.43
N PRO A 108 1.39 12.25 6.75
CA PRO A 108 0.39 13.29 6.54
C PRO A 108 0.64 14.53 7.40
N LEU A 109 1.16 14.35 8.62
CA LEU A 109 1.39 15.46 9.56
C LEU A 109 2.55 16.35 9.11
N TRP A 110 3.69 15.78 8.69
CA TRP A 110 4.77 16.63 8.19
C TRP A 110 4.47 17.23 6.83
N ARG A 111 3.68 16.55 5.99
CA ARG A 111 3.18 17.12 4.72
C ARG A 111 2.32 18.36 4.96
N LEU A 112 1.52 18.37 6.04
CA LEU A 112 0.76 19.55 6.46
C LEU A 112 1.65 20.70 6.97
N LEU A 113 2.88 20.43 7.43
CA LEU A 113 3.84 21.48 7.78
C LEU A 113 4.53 22.11 6.57
N GLY A 114 4.52 21.42 5.43
CA GLY A 114 5.08 21.91 4.19
C GLY A 114 4.30 23.10 3.64
N GLU A 115 4.96 23.90 2.81
CA GLU A 115 4.30 25.03 2.12
C GLU A 115 3.31 24.55 1.05
N ASP A 116 3.45 23.30 0.61
CA ASP A 116 2.65 22.82 -0.49
C ASP A 116 1.30 22.26 -0.07
N PRO A 117 0.25 22.55 -0.86
CA PRO A 117 -1.07 22.03 -0.63
C PRO A 117 -1.10 20.49 -0.61
N VAL A 118 -1.71 19.90 0.42
CA VAL A 118 -1.93 18.45 0.53
C VAL A 118 -3.37 18.17 0.92
N VAL A 119 -3.93 17.06 0.46
CA VAL A 119 -5.22 16.55 0.94
C VAL A 119 -4.95 15.43 1.93
N VAL A 120 -5.31 15.63 3.19
CA VAL A 120 -5.21 14.60 4.24
C VAL A 120 -6.59 14.06 4.55
N VAL A 121 -6.80 12.76 4.36
CA VAL A 121 -8.07 12.09 4.71
C VAL A 121 -7.87 11.30 6.01
N THR A 122 -8.73 11.55 7.00
CA THR A 122 -8.65 10.96 8.33
C THR A 122 -10.04 10.57 8.84
N THR A 123 -10.06 9.75 9.90
CA THR A 123 -11.26 9.54 10.71
C THR A 123 -11.34 10.54 11.87
N LEU A 124 -12.54 10.71 12.39
CA LEU A 124 -12.78 11.45 13.63
C LEU A 124 -12.03 10.82 14.82
N GLU A 125 -12.03 9.50 14.91
CA GLU A 125 -11.32 8.76 15.96
C GLU A 125 -9.81 9.06 15.96
N ALA A 126 -9.17 9.13 14.80
CA ALA A 126 -7.73 9.39 14.71
C ALA A 126 -7.34 10.79 15.20
N LEU A 127 -8.26 11.77 15.14
CA LEU A 127 -8.04 13.13 15.65
C LEU A 127 -8.09 13.22 17.18
N ARG A 128 -8.57 12.17 17.87
CA ARG A 128 -8.65 12.13 19.33
C ARG A 128 -7.28 12.12 19.99
N TYR A 129 -6.33 11.41 19.39
CA TYR A 129 -5.10 11.03 20.06
C TYR A 129 -4.04 12.12 19.91
N GLY A 130 -3.43 12.45 21.03
CA GLY A 130 -2.38 13.45 21.10
C GLY A 130 -1.16 13.02 20.32
N VAL A 131 -0.63 13.94 19.52
CA VAL A 131 0.59 13.76 18.73
C VAL A 131 1.69 14.72 19.21
N LEU A 132 2.92 14.46 18.81
CA LEU A 132 4.04 15.35 19.09
C LEU A 132 3.78 16.78 18.57
N PRO A 133 4.34 17.83 19.18
CA PRO A 133 4.18 19.20 18.70
C PRO A 133 4.68 19.43 17.27
N PRO A 134 4.03 20.30 16.48
CA PRO A 134 4.49 20.66 15.12
C PRO A 134 5.96 21.09 15.04
N THR A 135 6.40 21.90 16.01
CA THR A 135 7.78 22.39 16.10
C THR A 135 8.78 21.26 16.32
N HIS A 136 8.39 20.22 17.05
CA HIS A 136 9.23 19.05 17.28
C HIS A 136 9.35 18.22 16.00
N LEU A 137 8.23 17.92 15.32
CA LEU A 137 8.28 17.17 14.06
C LEU A 137 9.08 17.95 13.00
N GLN A 138 8.90 19.27 12.93
CA GLN A 138 9.65 20.13 12.01
C GLN A 138 11.17 20.07 12.25
N ALA A 139 11.62 20.10 13.51
CA ALA A 139 13.04 19.95 13.85
C ALA A 139 13.61 18.57 13.49
N CYS A 140 12.76 17.55 13.40
CA CYS A 140 13.14 16.20 12.97
C CYS A 140 13.20 16.04 11.45
N LEU A 141 12.78 17.02 10.63
CA LEU A 141 12.96 16.96 9.18
C LEU A 141 14.39 17.32 8.78
N LEU A 142 14.94 16.62 7.79
CA LEU A 142 16.28 16.87 7.25
C LEU A 142 16.17 17.29 5.78
N PRO A 143 16.08 18.59 5.48
CA PRO A 143 16.17 19.08 4.12
C PRO A 143 17.61 18.97 3.60
N VAL A 144 17.79 18.40 2.42
CA VAL A 144 19.05 18.33 1.69
C VAL A 144 18.83 18.90 0.31
N ALA A 145 19.67 19.84 -0.12
CA ALA A 145 19.56 20.49 -1.41
C ALA A 145 20.87 20.38 -2.20
N LEU A 146 20.75 20.38 -3.52
CA LEU A 146 21.90 20.42 -4.41
C LEU A 146 22.78 21.64 -4.09
N GLY A 147 24.10 21.42 -3.97
CA GLY A 147 25.08 22.47 -3.69
C GLY A 147 25.16 22.92 -2.22
N THR A 148 24.41 22.31 -1.30
CA THR A 148 24.60 22.57 0.13
C THR A 148 25.85 21.87 0.66
N SER A 149 26.57 22.55 1.56
CA SER A 149 27.70 21.97 2.28
C SER A 149 27.19 21.30 3.56
N LEU A 150 27.29 19.97 3.60
CA LEU A 150 26.81 19.09 4.66
C LEU A 150 27.75 17.89 4.81
N ALA A 151 28.41 17.77 5.96
CA ALA A 151 29.29 16.65 6.24
C ALA A 151 28.52 15.30 6.21
N LEU A 152 29.00 14.37 5.38
CA LEU A 152 28.39 13.05 5.20
C LEU A 152 28.24 12.27 6.52
N SER A 153 29.24 12.36 7.39
CA SER A 153 29.24 11.72 8.71
C SER A 153 28.18 12.31 9.64
N ALA A 154 27.95 13.62 9.59
CA ALA A 154 26.93 14.30 10.37
C ALA A 154 25.53 13.90 9.90
N LEU A 155 25.30 13.84 8.58
CA LEU A 155 24.03 13.36 8.02
C LEU A 155 23.76 11.90 8.43
N ALA A 156 24.75 11.02 8.31
CA ALA A 156 24.62 9.63 8.72
C ALA A 156 24.27 9.48 10.21
N SER A 157 24.91 10.25 11.09
CA SER A 157 24.58 10.26 12.51
C SER A 157 23.16 10.77 12.76
N ALA A 158 22.75 11.82 12.06
CA ALA A 158 21.40 12.40 12.16
C ALA A 158 20.30 11.44 11.72
N LEU A 159 20.56 10.59 10.71
CA LEU A 159 19.65 9.54 10.26
C LEU A 159 19.48 8.44 11.32
N VAL A 160 20.59 7.97 11.89
CA VAL A 160 20.55 6.95 12.97
C VAL A 160 19.72 7.45 14.15
N GLU A 161 19.91 8.70 14.56
CA GLU A 161 19.13 9.33 15.63
C GLU A 161 17.63 9.37 15.32
N ARG A 162 17.25 9.55 14.05
CA ARG A 162 15.85 9.56 13.59
C ARG A 162 15.24 8.19 13.34
N GLY A 163 15.93 7.13 13.78
CA GLY A 163 15.44 5.75 13.71
C GLY A 163 15.81 5.01 12.43
N TYR A 164 16.61 5.58 11.54
CA TYR A 164 17.04 4.86 10.34
C TYR A 164 18.01 3.71 10.69
N ARG A 165 17.95 2.65 9.89
CA ARG A 165 18.85 1.50 9.97
C ARG A 165 19.93 1.59 8.90
N ARG A 166 21.19 1.51 9.31
CA ARG A 166 22.32 1.43 8.38
C ARG A 166 22.41 0.01 7.82
N VAL A 167 22.38 -0.12 6.51
CA VAL A 167 22.42 -1.39 5.78
C VAL A 167 23.47 -1.34 4.66
N PRO A 168 23.94 -2.49 4.15
CA PRO A 168 24.85 -2.52 3.00
C PRO A 168 24.17 -2.08 1.69
N LEU A 169 22.87 -2.34 1.56
CA LEU A 169 22.04 -2.08 0.38
C LEU A 169 20.65 -1.66 0.85
N VAL A 170 20.10 -0.58 0.29
CA VAL A 170 18.78 -0.06 0.63
C VAL A 170 17.72 -0.82 -0.15
N GLU A 171 16.79 -1.43 0.58
CA GLU A 171 15.66 -2.18 0.01
C GLU A 171 14.31 -1.70 0.53
N SER A 172 14.26 -1.14 1.74
CA SER A 172 13.02 -0.79 2.43
C SER A 172 13.05 0.62 3.03
N VAL A 173 11.87 1.22 3.19
CA VAL A 173 11.71 2.50 3.89
C VAL A 173 12.33 2.43 5.30
N GLY A 174 13.03 3.49 5.68
CA GLY A 174 13.74 3.59 6.96
C GLY A 174 15.16 3.01 6.94
N GLU A 175 15.65 2.62 5.78
CA GLU A 175 17.02 2.16 5.58
C GLU A 175 17.90 3.23 4.93
N PHE A 176 19.20 3.18 5.23
CA PHE A 176 20.21 3.95 4.51
C PHE A 176 21.52 3.18 4.35
N ALA A 177 22.27 3.44 3.30
CA ALA A 177 23.58 2.86 3.01
C ALA A 177 24.62 3.94 2.73
N LEU A 178 25.89 3.64 3.04
CA LEU A 178 27.03 4.53 2.80
C LEU A 178 28.10 3.81 1.99
N ARG A 179 28.51 4.43 0.88
CA ARG A 179 29.51 3.88 -0.04
C ARG A 179 30.44 4.98 -0.54
N GLY A 180 31.57 5.17 0.16
CA GLY A 180 32.47 6.29 -0.14
C GLY A 180 31.76 7.63 0.05
N GLY A 181 31.73 8.46 -1.00
CA GLY A 181 31.00 9.74 -1.04
C GLY A 181 29.52 9.62 -1.38
N ILE A 182 28.90 8.44 -1.28
CA ILE A 182 27.50 8.23 -1.66
C ILE A 182 26.68 7.80 -0.44
N LEU A 183 25.51 8.43 -0.27
CA LEU A 183 24.49 8.04 0.69
C LEU A 183 23.21 7.66 -0.04
N ASP A 184 22.80 6.41 0.09
CA ASP A 184 21.47 5.95 -0.35
C ASP A 184 20.53 5.95 0.85
N VAL A 185 19.32 6.49 0.74
CA VAL A 185 18.33 6.53 1.82
C VAL A 185 16.92 6.35 1.29
N PHE A 186 16.09 5.59 2.01
CA PHE A 186 14.68 5.43 1.69
C PHE A 186 13.81 6.09 2.76
N SER A 187 13.37 7.32 2.50
CA SER A 187 12.58 8.08 3.47
C SER A 187 11.09 7.72 3.45
N PRO A 188 10.38 7.75 4.59
CA PRO A 188 8.93 7.61 4.63
C PRO A 188 8.21 8.60 3.71
N GLY A 189 7.24 8.09 2.95
CA GLY A 189 6.41 8.85 2.02
C GLY A 189 7.02 9.10 0.64
N GLN A 190 8.21 8.55 0.36
CA GLN A 190 8.81 8.56 -0.97
C GLN A 190 8.43 7.29 -1.75
N ILE A 191 8.24 7.44 -3.07
CA ILE A 191 8.00 6.33 -4.01
C ILE A 191 9.27 5.49 -4.18
N HIS A 192 10.41 6.18 -4.28
CA HIS A 192 11.71 5.61 -4.57
C HIS A 192 12.75 6.12 -3.57
N PRO A 193 13.72 5.29 -3.18
CA PRO A 193 14.87 5.76 -2.42
C PRO A 193 15.68 6.79 -3.22
N VAL A 194 16.42 7.61 -2.49
CA VAL A 194 17.23 8.70 -3.02
C VAL A 194 18.71 8.42 -2.76
N ARG A 195 19.52 8.57 -3.80
CA ARG A 195 20.97 8.58 -3.80
C ARG A 195 21.47 10.01 -3.75
N ILE A 196 22.29 10.32 -2.76
CA ILE A 196 22.92 11.62 -2.56
C ILE A 196 24.42 11.43 -2.73
N GLU A 197 24.99 12.07 -3.74
CA GLU A 197 26.41 12.03 -4.07
C GLU A 197 27.10 13.27 -3.53
N PHE A 198 28.23 13.07 -2.85
CA PHE A 198 29.02 14.09 -2.19
C PHE A 198 30.42 14.20 -2.80
N PHE A 199 30.90 15.42 -2.93
CA PHE A 199 32.31 15.72 -3.19
C PHE A 199 32.89 16.46 -1.98
N GLY A 200 33.64 15.74 -1.15
CA GLY A 200 34.01 16.24 0.18
C GLY A 200 32.76 16.37 1.04
N ASP A 201 32.43 17.59 1.46
CA ASP A 201 31.24 17.91 2.23
C ASP A 201 30.13 18.53 1.37
N ASP A 202 30.33 18.72 0.06
CA ASP A 202 29.34 19.37 -0.79
C ASP A 202 28.47 18.35 -1.52
N VAL A 203 27.15 18.59 -1.52
CA VAL A 203 26.17 17.75 -2.25
C VAL A 203 26.26 18.05 -3.75
N GLU A 204 26.76 17.10 -4.52
CA GLU A 204 27.00 17.21 -5.96
C GLU A 204 25.80 16.74 -6.78
N SER A 205 25.09 15.70 -6.34
CA SER A 205 23.91 15.21 -7.06
C SER A 205 22.92 14.51 -6.14
N ILE A 206 21.63 14.62 -6.47
CA ILE A 206 20.53 13.93 -5.77
C ILE A 206 19.70 13.21 -6.83
N ARG A 207 19.52 11.90 -6.69
CA ARG A 207 18.83 11.08 -7.70
C ARG A 207 17.90 10.06 -7.04
N ALA A 208 16.66 9.95 -7.51
CA ALA A 208 15.84 8.79 -7.20
C ALA A 208 16.41 7.54 -7.90
N PHE A 209 16.25 6.35 -7.32
CA PHE A 209 16.66 5.09 -7.94
C PHE A 209 15.67 3.95 -7.67
N ASP A 210 15.65 2.97 -8.56
CA ASP A 210 14.81 1.77 -8.41
C ASP A 210 15.50 0.73 -7.52
N VAL A 211 14.76 0.18 -6.55
CA VAL A 211 15.30 -0.75 -5.54
C VAL A 211 15.79 -2.06 -6.16
N GLN A 212 15.14 -2.56 -7.21
CA GLN A 212 15.48 -3.86 -7.79
C GLN A 212 16.71 -3.79 -8.67
N SER A 213 16.75 -2.82 -9.58
CA SER A 213 17.85 -2.62 -10.52
C SER A 213 19.02 -1.83 -9.92
N GLN A 214 18.78 -1.09 -8.83
CA GLN A 214 19.74 -0.16 -8.21
C GLN A 214 20.22 0.94 -9.18
N THR A 215 19.40 1.25 -10.19
CA THR A 215 19.70 2.25 -11.22
C THR A 215 18.93 3.55 -10.97
N SER A 216 19.61 4.69 -11.19
CA SER A 216 19.01 6.01 -11.04
C SER A 216 17.93 6.26 -12.10
N THR A 217 16.80 6.85 -11.68
CA THR A 217 15.63 7.09 -12.52
C THR A 217 15.40 8.58 -12.81
N ALA A 218 15.44 9.43 -11.79
CA ALA A 218 15.18 10.87 -11.91
C ALA A 218 16.18 11.70 -11.09
N THR A 219 16.56 12.88 -11.59
CA THR A 219 17.41 13.83 -10.86
C THR A 219 16.54 14.81 -10.08
N LEU A 220 16.90 15.06 -8.82
CA LEU A 220 16.19 15.93 -7.89
C LEU A 220 17.05 17.14 -7.54
N GLN A 221 16.42 18.30 -7.30
CA GLN A 221 17.12 19.49 -6.79
C GLN A 221 17.21 19.50 -5.26
N THR A 222 16.20 18.95 -4.60
CA THR A 222 16.08 18.93 -3.14
C THR A 222 15.38 17.65 -2.70
N VAL A 223 15.67 17.19 -1.49
CA VAL A 223 14.95 16.11 -0.82
C VAL A 223 14.75 16.47 0.64
N VAL A 224 13.56 16.20 1.19
CA VAL A 224 13.32 16.27 2.64
C VAL A 224 13.25 14.85 3.17
N ILE A 225 14.18 14.50 4.06
CA ILE A 225 14.22 13.20 4.70
C ILE A 225 13.41 13.28 6.01
N ALA A 226 12.29 12.55 6.06
CA ALA A 226 11.40 12.49 7.21
C ALA A 226 11.93 11.50 8.27
N PRO A 227 11.62 11.68 9.56
CA PRO A 227 12.04 10.72 10.59
C PRO A 227 11.25 9.40 10.48
N VAL A 228 11.92 8.28 10.74
CA VAL A 228 11.28 6.96 10.93
C VAL A 228 10.66 6.89 12.33
N CYS A 229 11.38 7.44 13.30
CA CYS A 229 10.94 7.62 14.67
C CYS A 229 11.16 9.09 15.03
N PRO A 230 10.09 9.92 15.05
CA PRO A 230 10.22 11.33 15.44
C PRO A 230 10.81 11.51 16.84
N LEU A 231 10.60 10.52 17.72
CA LEU A 231 10.98 10.57 19.12
C LEU A 231 12.48 10.38 19.40
N GLY A 232 13.33 10.25 18.38
CA GLY A 232 14.79 10.20 18.52
C GLY A 232 15.33 9.00 19.32
N ARG A 233 16.50 8.46 18.98
CA ARG A 233 17.10 7.38 19.80
C ARG A 233 17.51 7.88 21.19
N GLN A 234 18.16 9.04 21.26
CA GLN A 234 18.60 9.59 22.54
C GLN A 234 17.43 9.96 23.46
N GLN A 235 16.40 10.59 22.92
CA GLN A 235 15.25 11.01 23.71
C GLN A 235 14.40 9.81 24.17
N ALA A 236 14.36 8.72 23.40
CA ALA A 236 13.77 7.45 23.86
C ALA A 236 14.50 6.81 25.06
N GLN A 237 15.75 7.20 25.33
CA GLN A 237 16.53 6.76 26.48
C GLN A 237 16.44 7.72 27.68
N GLU A 238 15.65 8.80 27.58
CA GLU A 238 15.55 9.81 28.63
C GLU A 238 14.91 9.25 29.91
N PRO A 239 15.60 9.28 31.07
CA PRO A 239 15.09 8.69 32.31
C PRO A 239 13.80 9.34 32.84
N THR A 240 13.60 10.64 32.60
CA THR A 240 12.45 11.41 33.07
C THR A 240 11.16 10.96 32.37
N ALA A 241 11.20 10.66 31.07
CA ALA A 241 10.07 10.14 30.30
C ALA A 241 9.62 8.78 30.84
N TRP A 242 10.56 7.88 31.09
CA TRP A 242 10.27 6.60 31.73
C TRP A 242 9.73 6.75 33.16
N ALA A 243 10.19 7.76 33.91
CA ALA A 243 9.63 8.08 35.22
C ALA A 243 8.16 8.54 35.11
N ARG A 244 7.78 9.29 34.07
CA ARG A 244 6.38 9.69 33.80
C ARG A 244 5.50 8.47 33.52
N VAL A 245 5.97 7.54 32.67
CA VAL A 245 5.27 6.28 32.40
C VAL A 245 5.09 5.49 33.70
N HIS A 246 6.16 5.31 34.47
CA HIS A 246 6.13 4.55 35.71
C HIS A 246 5.15 5.17 36.74
N ALA A 247 5.21 6.48 36.93
CA ALA A 247 4.32 7.20 37.84
C ALA A 247 2.85 7.06 37.43
N HIS A 248 2.55 7.16 36.12
CA HIS A 248 1.20 6.99 35.61
C HIS A 248 0.68 5.57 35.82
N CYS A 249 1.46 4.54 35.47
CA CYS A 249 1.05 3.15 35.70
C CYS A 249 0.84 2.84 37.20
N LEU A 250 1.68 3.38 38.07
CA LEU A 250 1.52 3.21 39.52
C LEU A 250 0.21 3.84 40.02
N ALA A 251 -0.14 5.03 39.51
CA ALA A 251 -1.38 5.72 39.84
C ALA A 251 -2.63 4.94 39.37
N GLN A 252 -2.52 4.13 38.31
CA GLN A 252 -3.58 3.23 37.84
C GLN A 252 -3.64 1.90 38.62
N GLY A 253 -2.81 1.73 39.65
CA GLY A 253 -2.84 0.57 40.54
C GLY A 253 -1.99 -0.64 40.09
N TYR A 254 -1.13 -0.48 39.07
CA TYR A 254 -0.22 -1.56 38.66
C TYR A 254 0.97 -1.69 39.63
N ALA A 255 1.42 -2.93 39.85
CA ALA A 255 2.53 -3.20 40.75
C ALA A 255 3.87 -2.69 40.19
N ALA A 256 4.66 -1.99 41.03
CA ALA A 256 5.94 -1.40 40.63
C ALA A 256 6.92 -2.39 39.97
N ALA A 257 6.96 -3.64 40.46
CA ALA A 257 7.80 -4.70 39.89
C ALA A 257 7.40 -5.04 38.43
N THR A 258 6.10 -5.14 38.16
CA THR A 258 5.57 -5.42 36.81
C THR A 258 5.84 -4.25 35.87
N ILE A 259 5.63 -3.02 36.33
CA ILE A 259 5.91 -1.82 35.54
C ILE A 259 7.39 -1.76 35.15
N THR A 260 8.28 -1.95 36.13
CA THR A 260 9.73 -1.92 35.92
C THR A 260 10.16 -2.99 34.93
N ALA A 261 9.69 -4.23 35.08
CA ALA A 261 10.02 -5.33 34.19
C ALA A 261 9.56 -5.06 32.75
N SER A 262 8.35 -4.52 32.57
CA SER A 262 7.83 -4.20 31.24
C SER A 262 8.53 -2.97 30.62
N CYS A 263 8.86 -1.93 31.40
CA CYS A 263 9.62 -0.79 30.89
C CYS A 263 11.03 -1.20 30.45
N ALA A 264 11.72 -2.00 31.27
CA ALA A 264 13.07 -2.51 30.94
C ALA A 264 13.06 -3.33 29.64
N ARG A 265 12.05 -4.20 29.46
CA ARG A 265 11.88 -4.98 28.21
C ARG A 265 11.78 -4.08 26.98
N TRP A 266 11.03 -2.98 27.06
CA TRP A 266 10.90 -2.05 25.95
C TRP A 266 12.15 -1.19 25.73
N GLN A 267 12.87 -0.81 26.79
CA GLN A 267 14.16 -0.12 26.68
C GLN A 267 15.19 -0.92 25.88
N GLU A 268 15.19 -2.25 26.00
CA GLU A 268 16.05 -3.14 25.22
C GLU A 268 15.62 -3.31 23.75
N GLN A 269 14.34 -3.08 23.43
CA GLN A 269 13.77 -3.29 22.09
C GLN A 269 13.70 -2.01 21.23
N LEU A 270 13.93 -0.83 21.83
CA LEU A 270 13.99 0.45 21.13
C LEU A 270 15.16 0.50 20.14
N PRO A 271 15.00 1.13 18.95
CA PRO A 271 13.86 1.92 18.48
C PRO A 271 12.89 1.15 17.55
N SER A 272 13.06 -0.16 17.40
CA SER A 272 12.49 -0.98 16.32
C SER A 272 10.97 -1.17 16.40
N ALA A 273 10.38 -1.04 17.60
CA ALA A 273 8.95 -1.19 17.83
C ALA A 273 8.53 -0.25 18.97
N TRP A 274 7.64 0.70 18.67
CA TRP A 274 7.01 1.53 19.70
C TRP A 274 5.69 0.89 20.12
N PRO A 275 5.46 0.64 21.42
CA PRO A 275 4.14 0.29 21.89
C PRO A 275 3.17 1.46 21.70
N TRP A 276 1.94 1.12 21.33
CA TRP A 276 0.85 2.07 21.11
C TRP A 276 0.72 3.02 22.31
N GLY A 277 0.66 4.32 22.06
CA GLY A 277 0.47 5.36 23.07
C GLY A 277 1.71 5.71 23.91
N LEU A 278 2.78 4.90 23.88
CA LEU A 278 3.95 5.15 24.75
C LEU A 278 4.71 6.41 24.35
N SER A 279 4.86 6.67 23.05
CA SER A 279 5.62 7.80 22.51
C SER A 279 5.15 9.15 23.08
N THR A 280 3.85 9.27 23.35
CA THR A 280 3.24 10.49 23.89
C THR A 280 3.79 10.89 25.27
N PHE A 281 4.33 9.94 26.05
CA PHE A 281 4.94 10.19 27.36
C PHE A 281 6.34 10.79 27.31
N PHE A 282 6.97 10.83 26.14
CA PHE A 282 8.35 11.30 25.99
C PHE A 282 8.43 12.73 25.43
N TYR A 283 7.28 13.35 25.16
CA TYR A 283 7.18 14.76 24.85
C TYR A 283 6.65 15.50 26.07
N ASP A 284 7.20 16.68 26.37
CA ASP A 284 6.73 17.50 27.50
C ASP A 284 5.27 17.92 27.34
N THR A 285 4.87 18.14 26.10
CA THR A 285 3.50 18.47 25.71
C THR A 285 3.11 17.67 24.47
N VAL A 286 1.86 17.24 24.43
CA VAL A 286 1.22 16.67 23.24
C VAL A 286 0.16 17.64 22.73
N CYS A 287 -0.16 17.53 21.44
CA CYS A 287 -1.11 18.41 20.78
C CYS A 287 -2.14 17.61 19.97
N SER A 288 -3.26 18.25 19.65
CA SER A 288 -4.22 17.69 18.69
C SER A 288 -3.57 17.64 17.30
N PRO A 289 -3.87 16.63 16.46
CA PRO A 289 -3.45 16.63 15.05
C PRO A 289 -3.89 17.89 14.29
N LEU A 290 -4.96 18.55 14.74
CA LEU A 290 -5.42 19.83 14.20
C LEU A 290 -4.39 20.97 14.35
N ALA A 291 -3.42 20.84 15.26
CA ALA A 291 -2.34 21.81 15.42
C ALA A 291 -1.36 21.82 14.23
N TYR A 292 -1.35 20.77 13.41
CA TYR A 292 -0.55 20.70 12.19
C TYR A 292 -1.20 21.42 11.01
N LEU A 293 -2.49 21.76 11.10
CA LEU A 293 -3.24 22.35 10.00
C LEU A 293 -2.82 23.81 9.79
N PRO A 294 -2.25 24.19 8.63
CA PRO A 294 -1.93 25.59 8.32
C PRO A 294 -3.14 26.52 8.49
N ALA A 295 -2.90 27.80 8.75
CA ALA A 295 -3.99 28.78 8.87
C ALA A 295 -4.79 28.98 7.56
N THR A 296 -4.14 28.73 6.42
CA THR A 296 -4.74 28.75 5.08
C THR A 296 -5.49 27.47 4.73
N ALA A 297 -5.22 26.36 5.42
CA ALA A 297 -5.81 25.07 5.12
C ALA A 297 -7.26 24.97 5.63
N ARG A 298 -8.09 24.19 4.94
CA ARG A 298 -9.51 24.00 5.26
C ARG A 298 -9.78 22.66 5.92
N LEU A 299 -10.66 22.66 6.93
CA LEU A 299 -11.22 21.44 7.47
C LEU A 299 -12.57 21.14 6.79
N CYS A 300 -12.65 19.96 6.16
CA CYS A 300 -13.86 19.46 5.53
C CYS A 300 -14.40 18.25 6.31
N ALA A 301 -15.63 18.34 6.82
CA ALA A 301 -16.31 17.20 7.44
C ALA A 301 -17.23 16.51 6.41
N VAL A 302 -17.11 15.20 6.30
CA VAL A 302 -18.00 14.37 5.48
C VAL A 302 -19.09 13.76 6.35
N ASP A 303 -20.32 13.72 5.86
CA ASP A 303 -21.48 13.23 6.61
C ASP A 303 -21.64 13.94 7.96
N TYR A 304 -21.48 15.27 7.93
CA TYR A 304 -21.40 16.11 9.14
C TYR A 304 -22.62 15.97 10.07
N ASP A 305 -23.79 15.68 9.49
CA ASP A 305 -25.05 15.48 10.22
C ASP A 305 -25.01 14.27 11.17
N ILE A 306 -24.22 13.24 10.86
CA ILE A 306 -24.00 12.11 11.77
C ILE A 306 -22.66 12.17 12.48
N LEU A 307 -21.69 12.94 11.99
CA LEU A 307 -20.36 13.04 12.57
C LEU A 307 -20.42 13.45 14.06
N GLN A 308 -21.32 14.35 14.45
CA GLN A 308 -21.52 14.73 15.85
C GLN A 308 -22.03 13.55 16.70
N ALA A 309 -22.99 12.78 16.18
CA ALA A 309 -23.52 11.60 16.86
C ALA A 309 -22.44 10.50 16.96
N THR A 310 -21.66 10.29 15.90
CA THR A 310 -20.50 9.40 15.89
C THR A 310 -19.49 9.84 16.95
N CYS A 311 -19.16 11.13 17.03
CA CYS A 311 -18.25 11.69 18.04
C CYS A 311 -18.70 11.34 19.46
N ALA A 312 -19.99 11.55 19.74
CA ALA A 312 -20.57 11.28 21.06
C ALA A 312 -20.54 9.78 21.39
N ALA A 313 -20.71 8.91 20.39
CA ALA A 313 -20.75 7.45 20.55
C ALA A 313 -19.39 6.74 20.43
N LEU A 314 -18.30 7.46 20.15
CA LEU A 314 -16.96 6.85 20.06
C LEU A 314 -16.62 6.10 21.36
N PRO A 315 -16.03 4.89 21.26
CA PRO A 315 -15.61 4.12 22.43
C PRO A 315 -14.56 4.89 23.24
N PRO A 316 -14.28 4.52 24.50
CA PRO A 316 -13.17 5.12 25.24
C PRO A 316 -11.85 4.95 24.46
N PRO A 317 -10.88 5.87 24.62
CA PRO A 317 -9.58 5.78 23.94
C PRO A 317 -8.91 4.43 24.19
N GLU A 318 -8.22 3.91 23.17
CA GLU A 318 -7.45 2.67 23.32
C GLU A 318 -6.36 2.82 24.39
N PRO A 319 -6.25 1.87 25.33
CA PRO A 319 -5.24 1.93 26.38
C PRO A 319 -3.83 1.72 25.82
N LEU A 320 -2.84 2.33 26.49
CA LEU A 320 -1.41 2.05 26.30
C LEU A 320 -1.15 0.56 26.55
N ALA A 321 -0.58 -0.12 25.55
CA ALA A 321 -0.19 -1.52 25.64
C ALA A 321 1.28 -1.65 26.09
N LEU A 322 1.51 -1.91 27.38
CA LEU A 322 2.86 -2.02 27.95
C LEU A 322 3.12 -3.46 28.41
N GLY A 323 3.50 -4.31 27.44
CA GLY A 323 3.59 -5.75 27.65
C GLY A 323 2.18 -6.36 27.73
N GLU A 324 1.87 -7.07 28.81
CA GLU A 324 0.52 -7.61 29.07
C GLU A 324 -0.40 -6.59 29.76
N MET A 325 0.10 -5.40 30.11
CA MET A 325 -0.69 -4.35 30.75
C MET A 325 -1.41 -3.49 29.72
N ALA A 326 -2.70 -3.26 29.94
CA ALA A 326 -3.53 -2.31 29.20
C ALA A 326 -3.83 -1.09 30.08
N VAL A 327 -2.97 -0.08 30.03
CA VAL A 327 -3.01 1.09 30.91
C VAL A 327 -3.82 2.21 30.26
N PRO A 328 -4.87 2.77 30.88
CA PRO A 328 -5.61 3.90 30.31
C PRO A 328 -4.69 5.07 29.97
N LEU A 329 -4.89 5.74 28.83
CA LEU A 329 -4.12 6.94 28.49
C LEU A 329 -4.48 8.10 29.42
N PRO A 330 -3.51 8.98 29.76
CA PRO A 330 -3.81 10.22 30.48
C PRO A 330 -4.76 11.10 29.66
N THR A 331 -5.61 11.88 30.33
CA THR A 331 -6.54 12.81 29.66
C THR A 331 -5.85 13.91 28.86
N SER A 332 -4.58 14.22 29.16
CA SER A 332 -3.76 15.11 28.34
C SER A 332 -3.32 14.47 27.01
N HIS A 333 -3.38 13.15 26.87
CA HIS A 333 -2.86 12.39 25.72
C HIS A 333 -3.95 11.90 24.77
N ALA A 334 -5.21 11.95 25.18
CA ALA A 334 -6.36 11.66 24.33
C ALA A 334 -7.52 12.58 24.71
N LEU A 335 -8.13 13.22 23.70
CA LEU A 335 -9.27 14.11 23.88
C LEU A 335 -10.51 13.29 24.27
N ASP A 336 -11.34 13.84 25.16
CA ASP A 336 -12.68 13.30 25.35
C ASP A 336 -13.59 13.63 24.16
N ASN A 337 -14.73 12.92 24.07
CA ASN A 337 -15.68 13.04 22.96
C ASN A 337 -16.20 14.48 22.80
N ALA A 338 -16.41 15.21 23.90
CA ALA A 338 -16.98 16.56 23.89
C ALA A 338 -15.95 17.60 23.41
N THR A 339 -14.71 17.49 23.88
CA THR A 339 -13.58 18.34 23.51
C THR A 339 -13.21 18.13 22.04
N LEU A 340 -13.19 16.87 21.57
CA LEU A 340 -12.98 16.54 20.17
C LEU A 340 -14.04 17.19 19.27
N ALA A 341 -15.33 17.03 19.62
CA ALA A 341 -16.43 17.63 18.87
C ALA A 341 -16.30 19.16 18.81
N ALA A 342 -16.00 19.80 19.95
CA ALA A 342 -15.83 21.25 20.02
C ALA A 342 -14.65 21.75 19.18
N GLN A 343 -13.50 21.06 19.19
CA GLN A 343 -12.33 21.43 18.38
C GLN A 343 -12.60 21.30 16.88
N VAL A 344 -13.23 20.19 16.46
CA VAL A 344 -13.60 19.98 15.05
C VAL A 344 -14.60 21.05 14.60
N GLN A 345 -15.63 21.32 15.39
CA GLN A 345 -16.64 22.34 15.08
C GLN A 345 -16.04 23.73 14.98
N ALA A 346 -15.10 24.09 15.87
CA ALA A 346 -14.46 25.41 15.87
C ALA A 346 -13.54 25.65 14.66
N ARG A 347 -12.99 24.58 14.06
CA ARG A 347 -12.12 24.64 12.88
C ARG A 347 -12.82 24.30 11.57
N LEU A 348 -14.10 23.95 11.60
CA LEU A 348 -14.85 23.48 10.43
C LEU A 348 -15.06 24.61 9.42
N ASP A 349 -14.56 24.42 8.20
CA ASP A 349 -14.77 25.36 7.08
C ASP A 349 -15.86 24.85 6.12
N VAL A 350 -15.90 23.54 5.84
CA VAL A 350 -16.85 22.93 4.90
C VAL A 350 -17.51 21.70 5.52
N ALA A 351 -18.84 21.66 5.53
CA ALA A 351 -19.65 20.55 6.01
C ALA A 351 -20.39 19.90 4.84
N LEU A 352 -20.00 18.69 4.44
CA LEU A 352 -20.75 17.87 3.49
C LEU A 352 -21.82 17.07 4.24
N LEU A 353 -23.08 17.28 3.90
CA LEU A 353 -24.21 16.53 4.45
C LEU A 353 -24.36 15.18 3.75
N ARG A 354 -24.97 14.21 4.44
CA ARG A 354 -25.45 12.99 3.80
C ARG A 354 -26.41 13.30 2.66
N TYR A 355 -26.39 12.44 1.65
CA TYR A 355 -27.19 12.59 0.44
C TYR A 355 -28.70 12.59 0.70
N ASP A 356 -29.16 11.75 1.63
CA ASP A 356 -30.59 11.51 1.92
C ASP A 356 -31.16 12.39 3.03
N THR A 357 -30.38 13.31 3.63
CA THR A 357 -30.87 14.12 4.76
C THR A 357 -31.89 15.14 4.24
N PRO A 358 -33.20 15.03 4.60
CA PRO A 358 -34.18 16.02 4.17
C PRO A 358 -33.79 17.35 4.81
N GLY A 359 -33.55 18.37 3.96
CA GLY A 359 -33.07 19.67 4.43
C GLY A 359 -33.95 20.25 5.53
N PRO A 360 -33.34 20.74 6.62
CA PRO A 360 -33.37 22.19 6.80
C PRO A 360 -32.09 22.72 7.46
N THR A 361 -31.28 23.45 6.69
CA THR A 361 -30.46 24.53 7.24
C THR A 361 -30.52 25.67 6.23
N ARG A 362 -30.95 26.86 6.69
CA ARG A 362 -31.32 28.04 5.87
C ARG A 362 -30.18 28.63 4.99
N ALA A 363 -29.09 27.92 4.76
CA ALA A 363 -27.93 28.38 3.99
C ALA A 363 -27.10 27.26 3.32
N ALA A 364 -27.63 26.04 3.14
CA ALA A 364 -26.88 24.96 2.47
C ALA A 364 -26.89 25.10 0.94
N THR A 365 -25.73 24.93 0.30
CA THR A 365 -25.61 24.85 -1.16
C THR A 365 -25.91 23.41 -1.60
N MET A 366 -26.99 23.21 -2.35
CA MET A 366 -27.44 21.89 -2.79
C MET A 366 -27.01 21.61 -4.23
N PHE A 367 -26.29 20.52 -4.43
CA PHE A 367 -25.97 19.98 -5.74
C PHE A 367 -26.86 18.78 -6.07
N HIS A 368 -27.04 18.50 -7.36
CA HIS A 368 -27.94 17.44 -7.82
C HIS A 368 -27.26 16.48 -8.82
N PRO A 369 -26.08 15.91 -8.48
CA PRO A 369 -25.51 14.82 -9.27
C PRO A 369 -26.44 13.60 -9.20
N ARG A 370 -26.46 12.82 -10.28
CA ARG A 370 -27.20 11.54 -10.35
C ARG A 370 -26.23 10.40 -10.43
N GLY A 371 -26.56 9.24 -9.84
CA GLY A 371 -25.80 8.02 -10.08
C GLY A 371 -25.86 7.61 -11.56
N THR A 372 -24.81 6.95 -12.04
CA THR A 372 -24.80 6.41 -13.40
C THR A 372 -25.77 5.23 -13.54
N PRO A 373 -26.46 5.10 -14.69
CA PRO A 373 -27.24 3.91 -14.99
C PRO A 373 -26.32 2.69 -15.11
N GLN A 374 -26.80 1.54 -14.67
CA GLN A 374 -26.12 0.26 -14.85
C GLN A 374 -26.58 -0.37 -16.16
N PHE A 375 -25.62 -0.72 -17.03
CA PHE A 375 -25.91 -1.26 -18.36
C PHE A 375 -25.80 -2.79 -18.43
N PHE A 376 -25.08 -3.42 -17.50
CA PHE A 376 -24.94 -4.88 -17.40
C PHE A 376 -24.57 -5.57 -18.73
N GLY A 377 -23.67 -4.97 -19.50
CA GLY A 377 -23.22 -5.49 -20.79
C GLY A 377 -24.16 -5.21 -21.96
N ALA A 378 -25.29 -4.52 -21.75
CA ALA A 378 -26.17 -4.09 -22.84
C ALA A 378 -25.55 -2.93 -23.64
N ILE A 379 -24.60 -3.25 -24.53
CA ILE A 379 -23.76 -2.27 -25.24
C ILE A 379 -24.60 -1.31 -26.07
N ASP A 380 -25.61 -1.78 -26.81
CA ASP A 380 -26.43 -0.89 -27.65
C ASP A 380 -27.17 0.17 -26.82
N ARG A 381 -27.65 -0.18 -25.62
CA ARG A 381 -28.28 0.77 -24.69
C ARG A 381 -27.25 1.77 -24.14
N PHE A 382 -26.05 1.29 -23.84
CA PHE A 382 -24.95 2.15 -23.40
C PHE A 382 -24.55 3.15 -24.48
N ILE A 383 -24.40 2.71 -25.72
CA ILE A 383 -24.05 3.57 -26.85
C ILE A 383 -25.13 4.63 -27.09
N ALA A 384 -26.41 4.24 -27.07
CA ALA A 384 -27.52 5.19 -27.20
C ALA A 384 -27.46 6.27 -26.10
N GLN A 385 -27.26 5.86 -24.84
CA GLN A 385 -27.15 6.80 -23.72
C GLN A 385 -25.92 7.72 -23.84
N LEU A 386 -24.80 7.19 -24.32
CA LEU A 386 -23.58 7.96 -24.56
C LEU A 386 -23.80 9.03 -25.62
N GLN A 387 -24.50 8.70 -26.71
CA GLN A 387 -24.87 9.66 -27.76
C GLN A 387 -25.77 10.77 -27.21
N GLU A 388 -26.77 10.44 -26.38
CA GLU A 388 -27.62 11.43 -25.70
C GLU A 388 -26.79 12.39 -24.83
N TRP A 389 -25.79 11.88 -24.10
CA TRP A 389 -24.89 12.72 -23.31
C TRP A 389 -23.99 13.61 -24.18
N GLN A 390 -23.54 13.13 -25.34
CA GLN A 390 -22.77 13.92 -26.29
C GLN A 390 -23.62 15.02 -26.95
N GLU A 391 -24.86 14.72 -27.31
CA GLU A 391 -25.83 15.69 -27.81
C GLU A 391 -26.12 16.78 -26.76
N ALA A 392 -26.26 16.38 -25.49
CA ALA A 392 -26.35 17.28 -24.35
C ALA A 392 -25.03 18.01 -24.02
N GLN A 393 -23.99 17.82 -24.82
CA GLN A 393 -22.67 18.47 -24.69
C GLN A 393 -21.94 18.15 -23.38
N LEU A 394 -22.26 17.01 -22.75
CA LEU A 394 -21.58 16.50 -21.58
C LEU A 394 -20.28 15.80 -21.99
N CYS A 395 -19.21 16.03 -21.23
CA CYS A 395 -17.98 15.24 -21.33
C CYS A 395 -18.16 13.93 -20.58
N VAL A 396 -17.85 12.81 -21.23
CA VAL A 396 -17.94 11.47 -20.64
C VAL A 396 -16.54 10.96 -20.38
N LEU A 397 -16.23 10.61 -19.13
CA LEU A 397 -15.01 9.92 -18.72
C LEU A 397 -15.35 8.48 -18.35
N VAL A 398 -14.71 7.52 -19.00
CA VAL A 398 -14.78 6.10 -18.64
C VAL A 398 -13.50 5.70 -17.92
N LEU A 399 -13.66 5.18 -16.70
CA LEU A 399 -12.58 4.70 -15.84
C LEU A 399 -12.46 3.18 -15.93
N CYS A 400 -11.28 2.72 -16.31
CA CYS A 400 -10.92 1.31 -16.46
C CYS A 400 -9.85 0.91 -15.44
N HIS A 401 -9.74 -0.37 -15.09
CA HIS A 401 -8.78 -0.84 -14.09
C HIS A 401 -7.38 -1.07 -14.68
N SER A 402 -7.28 -1.31 -15.98
CA SER A 402 -6.00 -1.60 -16.64
C SER A 402 -5.85 -0.92 -18.00
N PRO A 403 -4.62 -0.71 -18.48
CA PRO A 403 -4.37 -0.22 -19.83
C PRO A 403 -4.96 -1.12 -20.94
N LEU A 404 -5.11 -2.42 -20.68
CA LEU A 404 -5.74 -3.35 -21.62
C LEU A 404 -7.25 -3.08 -21.74
N GLU A 405 -7.93 -2.85 -20.62
CA GLU A 405 -9.34 -2.46 -20.61
C GLU A 405 -9.55 -1.13 -21.36
N VAL A 406 -8.63 -0.17 -21.20
CA VAL A 406 -8.65 1.09 -21.98
C VAL A 406 -8.60 0.81 -23.48
N ARG A 407 -7.70 -0.07 -23.95
CA ARG A 407 -7.62 -0.45 -25.37
C ARG A 407 -8.92 -1.08 -25.87
N ARG A 408 -9.48 -2.02 -25.10
CA ARG A 408 -10.77 -2.67 -25.43
C ARG A 408 -11.92 -1.68 -25.52
N MET A 409 -11.96 -0.67 -24.63
CA MET A 409 -12.96 0.40 -24.71
C MET A 409 -12.82 1.21 -26.01
N HIS A 410 -11.59 1.55 -26.42
CA HIS A 410 -11.36 2.25 -27.69
C HIS A 410 -11.84 1.42 -28.90
N GLU A 411 -11.56 0.12 -28.92
CA GLU A 411 -12.02 -0.80 -29.98
C GLU A 411 -13.56 -0.89 -30.03
N LEU A 412 -14.20 -0.97 -28.86
CA LEU A 412 -15.65 -0.95 -28.75
C LEU A 412 -16.22 0.36 -29.30
N PHE A 413 -15.71 1.51 -28.88
CA PHE A 413 -16.18 2.81 -29.37
C PHE A 413 -15.96 2.99 -30.88
N ALA A 414 -14.83 2.53 -31.42
CA ALA A 414 -14.55 2.58 -32.85
C ALA A 414 -15.55 1.77 -33.68
N THR A 415 -16.03 0.63 -33.15
CA THR A 415 -17.06 -0.21 -33.80
C THR A 415 -18.37 0.55 -34.02
N TYR A 416 -18.70 1.47 -33.10
CA TYR A 416 -19.88 2.34 -33.17
C TYR A 416 -19.57 3.73 -33.74
N GLN A 417 -18.41 3.92 -34.39
CA GLN A 417 -17.97 5.19 -35.00
C GLN A 417 -17.83 6.36 -34.00
N LEU A 418 -17.63 6.06 -32.71
CA LEU A 418 -17.41 7.05 -31.67
C LEU A 418 -15.92 7.34 -31.49
N THR A 419 -15.56 8.63 -31.57
CA THR A 419 -14.18 9.06 -31.34
C THR A 419 -13.92 9.21 -29.84
N SER A 420 -13.01 8.41 -29.31
CA SER A 420 -12.58 8.45 -27.90
C SER A 420 -11.11 8.84 -27.78
N ARG A 421 -10.72 9.49 -26.68
CA ARG A 421 -9.34 9.90 -26.41
C ARG A 421 -8.87 9.37 -25.07
N THR A 422 -7.68 8.78 -25.02
CA THR A 422 -7.04 8.43 -23.75
C THR A 422 -6.55 9.68 -23.04
N VAL A 423 -6.80 9.77 -21.73
CA VAL A 423 -6.12 10.74 -20.85
C VAL A 423 -5.20 9.99 -19.89
N ALA A 424 -4.08 10.61 -19.52
CA ALA A 424 -3.10 9.96 -18.65
C ALA A 424 -3.67 9.70 -17.25
N THR A 425 -4.43 10.67 -16.71
CA THR A 425 -5.07 10.59 -15.40
C THR A 425 -6.41 11.30 -15.40
N ALA A 426 -7.30 10.94 -14.46
CA ALA A 426 -8.60 11.57 -14.31
C ALA A 426 -8.52 13.04 -13.85
N THR A 427 -7.36 13.48 -13.33
CA THR A 427 -7.06 14.88 -12.98
C THR A 427 -7.28 15.84 -14.14
N ALA A 428 -7.12 15.36 -15.37
CA ALA A 428 -7.41 16.11 -16.57
C ALA A 428 -8.85 16.69 -16.56
N CYS A 429 -9.81 15.98 -15.95
CA CYS A 429 -11.20 16.42 -15.83
C CYS A 429 -11.45 17.49 -14.75
N LEU A 430 -10.45 17.81 -13.92
CA LEU A 430 -10.52 18.92 -12.96
C LEU A 430 -10.23 20.28 -13.60
N THR A 431 -9.77 20.31 -14.85
CA THR A 431 -9.40 21.55 -15.57
C THR A 431 -10.17 21.71 -16.87
N ASP A 432 -10.51 22.95 -17.21
CA ASP A 432 -11.36 23.28 -18.37
C ASP A 432 -10.66 23.06 -19.72
N THR A 433 -9.33 22.85 -19.71
CA THR A 433 -8.51 22.67 -20.92
C THR A 433 -8.77 21.34 -21.62
N VAL A 434 -9.12 20.30 -20.85
CA VAL A 434 -9.27 18.93 -21.34
C VAL A 434 -10.74 18.59 -21.58
N VAL A 435 -11.63 19.11 -20.73
CA VAL A 435 -13.08 18.87 -20.78
C VAL A 435 -13.69 19.66 -21.94
N ARG A 436 -13.71 19.06 -23.14
CA ARG A 436 -14.42 19.63 -24.30
C ARG A 436 -15.88 19.18 -24.30
N PRO A 437 -16.83 20.05 -24.70
CA PRO A 437 -18.22 19.66 -24.87
C PRO A 437 -18.36 18.39 -25.73
N GLY A 438 -19.06 17.37 -25.21
CA GLY A 438 -19.28 16.10 -25.92
C GLY A 438 -18.07 15.17 -26.04
N ALA A 439 -16.94 15.47 -25.38
CA ALA A 439 -15.75 14.62 -25.45
C ALA A 439 -15.97 13.26 -24.77
N LEU A 440 -15.43 12.21 -25.38
CA LEU A 440 -15.37 10.87 -24.81
C LEU A 440 -13.93 10.56 -24.41
N LEU A 441 -13.69 10.48 -23.11
CA LEU A 441 -12.38 10.27 -22.50
C LEU A 441 -12.34 8.88 -21.87
N VAL A 442 -11.17 8.24 -21.94
CA VAL A 442 -10.92 6.94 -21.29
C VAL A 442 -9.62 7.04 -20.50
N SER A 443 -9.61 6.56 -19.26
CA SER A 443 -8.44 6.59 -18.37
C SER A 443 -8.36 5.32 -17.56
N VAL A 444 -7.15 5.00 -17.07
CA VAL A 444 -7.00 4.07 -15.96
C VAL A 444 -7.35 4.79 -14.66
N GLY A 445 -8.12 4.15 -13.80
CA GLY A 445 -8.55 4.67 -12.51
C GLY A 445 -9.80 3.95 -12.00
N GLN A 446 -10.13 4.18 -10.73
CA GLN A 446 -11.32 3.61 -10.12
C GLN A 446 -11.94 4.64 -9.19
N VAL A 447 -13.26 4.69 -9.18
CA VAL A 447 -14.04 5.44 -8.20
C VAL A 447 -15.08 4.52 -7.59
N SER A 448 -15.50 4.84 -6.38
CA SER A 448 -16.50 4.14 -5.59
C SER A 448 -17.81 4.01 -6.35
N GLN A 449 -18.27 5.08 -7.00
CA GLN A 449 -19.47 5.11 -7.82
C GLN A 449 -19.36 6.12 -8.96
N GLY A 450 -19.86 5.75 -10.15
CA GLY A 450 -20.01 6.69 -11.25
C GLY A 450 -21.13 7.70 -11.01
N PHE A 451 -21.02 8.86 -11.67
CA PHE A 451 -22.00 9.94 -11.53
C PHE A 451 -22.18 10.75 -12.82
N VAL A 452 -23.34 11.37 -12.93
CA VAL A 452 -23.72 12.35 -13.96
C VAL A 452 -23.96 13.68 -13.26
N TRP A 453 -23.14 14.69 -13.57
CA TRP A 453 -23.28 16.03 -13.02
C TRP A 453 -23.43 17.05 -14.16
N ALA A 454 -24.69 17.32 -14.50
CA ALA A 454 -25.04 18.18 -15.64
C ALA A 454 -24.52 19.62 -15.48
N ASP A 455 -24.58 20.18 -14.27
CA ASP A 455 -24.07 21.54 -13.99
C ASP A 455 -22.58 21.66 -14.27
N MET A 456 -21.83 20.57 -14.03
CA MET A 456 -20.38 20.46 -14.32
C MET A 456 -20.10 19.90 -15.72
N ARG A 457 -21.13 19.67 -16.53
CA ARG A 457 -21.06 19.05 -17.86
C ARG A 457 -20.20 17.78 -17.90
N LEU A 458 -20.27 16.96 -16.85
CA LEU A 458 -19.39 15.81 -16.67
C LEU A 458 -20.20 14.56 -16.34
N VAL A 459 -19.82 13.46 -16.98
CA VAL A 459 -20.25 12.10 -16.67
C VAL A 459 -18.98 11.29 -16.37
N VAL A 460 -18.95 10.62 -15.22
CA VAL A 460 -17.88 9.68 -14.86
C VAL A 460 -18.51 8.30 -14.73
N LEU A 461 -18.05 7.36 -15.56
CA LEU A 461 -18.49 5.98 -15.58
C LEU A 461 -17.38 5.06 -15.11
N ARG A 462 -17.73 4.07 -14.31
CA ARG A 462 -16.87 2.94 -14.02
C ARG A 462 -17.00 1.90 -15.13
N HIS A 463 -15.95 1.13 -15.39
CA HIS A 463 -16.07 -0.09 -16.20
C HIS A 463 -17.21 -0.99 -15.69
N ALA A 464 -17.36 -1.09 -14.36
CA ALA A 464 -18.43 -1.85 -13.72
C ALA A 464 -19.85 -1.29 -14.02
N ASP A 465 -20.01 0.00 -14.31
CA ASP A 465 -21.32 0.55 -14.68
C ASP A 465 -21.76 0.04 -16.06
N ILE A 466 -20.79 -0.22 -16.95
CA ILE A 466 -21.03 -0.68 -18.31
C ILE A 466 -21.23 -2.20 -18.34
N PHE A 467 -20.36 -2.96 -17.68
CA PHE A 467 -20.32 -4.43 -17.80
C PHE A 467 -20.81 -5.19 -16.55
N GLY A 468 -21.15 -4.47 -15.47
CA GLY A 468 -21.45 -5.07 -14.16
C GLY A 468 -20.22 -5.19 -13.25
N GLU A 469 -20.46 -5.38 -11.95
CA GLU A 469 -19.37 -5.64 -11.00
C GLU A 469 -18.73 -7.01 -11.26
N LYS A 470 -17.42 -7.02 -11.50
CA LYS A 470 -16.63 -8.25 -11.34
C LYS A 470 -16.55 -8.52 -9.83
N LYS A 471 -16.82 -9.76 -9.40
CA LYS A 471 -16.44 -10.17 -8.04
C LYS A 471 -14.95 -9.88 -7.88
N PRO A 472 -14.51 -9.24 -6.77
CA PRO A 472 -13.09 -9.05 -6.54
C PRO A 472 -12.43 -10.43 -6.49
N GLU A 473 -11.56 -10.69 -7.46
CA GLU A 473 -10.58 -11.75 -7.31
C GLU A 473 -9.70 -11.37 -6.10
N PRO A 474 -9.36 -12.32 -5.22
CA PRO A 474 -8.29 -12.09 -4.26
C PRO A 474 -7.08 -11.61 -5.07
N ALA A 475 -6.55 -10.44 -4.72
CA ALA A 475 -5.35 -9.93 -5.38
C ALA A 475 -4.31 -11.06 -5.42
N PRO A 476 -3.70 -11.36 -6.58
CA PRO A 476 -2.66 -12.38 -6.65
C PRO A 476 -1.63 -12.00 -5.60
N ALA A 477 -1.41 -12.91 -4.64
CA ALA A 477 -0.38 -12.73 -3.65
C ALA A 477 0.90 -12.41 -4.43
N ARG A 478 1.46 -11.20 -4.22
CA ARG A 478 2.81 -10.90 -4.72
C ARG A 478 3.66 -12.11 -4.40
N PRO A 479 4.42 -12.67 -5.36
CA PRO A 479 5.25 -13.83 -5.09
C PRO A 479 6.21 -13.44 -3.97
N ARG A 480 5.84 -13.80 -2.74
CA ARG A 480 6.73 -13.74 -1.59
C ARG A 480 7.81 -14.74 -1.95
N ALA A 481 9.05 -14.29 -2.02
CA ALA A 481 10.18 -15.19 -2.03
C ALA A 481 10.00 -16.16 -0.86
N SER A 482 9.60 -17.41 -1.14
CA SER A 482 9.20 -18.40 -0.13
C SER A 482 10.39 -18.98 0.63
N LEU A 483 11.46 -18.21 0.76
CA LEU A 483 12.69 -18.65 1.41
C LEU A 483 12.73 -18.28 2.90
N LEU A 484 11.93 -17.29 3.33
CA LEU A 484 11.96 -16.78 4.72
C LEU A 484 10.90 -17.41 5.64
N THR A 485 9.83 -17.99 5.11
CA THR A 485 8.71 -18.49 5.92
C THR A 485 9.01 -19.82 6.63
N ASP A 486 9.85 -20.68 6.05
CA ASP A 486 10.13 -22.00 6.61
C ASP A 486 11.00 -21.93 7.87
N PHE A 487 11.84 -20.90 7.99
CA PHE A 487 12.72 -20.71 9.15
C PHE A 487 12.02 -20.23 10.41
N ALA A 488 10.95 -19.46 10.30
CA ALA A 488 10.18 -19.02 11.47
C ALA A 488 9.50 -20.19 12.19
N THR A 489 9.34 -21.34 11.50
CA THR A 489 8.73 -22.56 12.05
C THR A 489 9.74 -23.58 12.59
N LEU A 490 11.04 -23.34 12.41
CA LEU A 490 12.11 -24.30 12.72
C LEU A 490 12.36 -24.39 14.24
N ARG A 491 12.14 -25.59 14.80
CA ARG A 491 12.36 -25.86 16.24
C ARG A 491 13.73 -26.50 16.49
N PRO A 492 14.41 -26.20 17.62
CA PRO A 492 15.64 -26.89 18.00
C PRO A 492 15.43 -28.41 18.00
N GLY A 493 16.31 -29.13 17.31
CA GLY A 493 16.23 -30.57 17.11
C GLY A 493 15.73 -31.00 15.73
N GLU A 494 15.10 -30.11 14.95
CA GLU A 494 14.70 -30.39 13.58
C GLU A 494 15.89 -30.53 12.63
N ARG A 495 15.72 -31.30 11.55
CA ARG A 495 16.76 -31.52 10.54
C ARG A 495 16.72 -30.42 9.48
N VAL A 496 17.89 -29.97 9.09
CA VAL A 496 18.10 -28.98 8.04
C VAL A 496 19.17 -29.46 7.08
N VAL A 497 19.11 -29.00 5.83
CA VAL A 497 20.11 -29.26 4.81
C VAL A 497 20.91 -28.00 4.59
N HIS A 498 22.23 -28.08 4.74
CA HIS A 498 23.13 -27.05 4.24
C HIS A 498 23.60 -27.43 2.84
N ILE A 499 23.59 -26.47 1.90
CA ILE A 499 23.93 -26.72 0.50
C ILE A 499 25.30 -27.41 0.37
N ASP A 500 26.32 -26.95 1.09
CA ASP A 500 27.68 -27.51 1.01
C ASP A 500 27.96 -28.72 1.90
N TYR A 501 27.31 -28.83 3.06
CA TYR A 501 27.72 -29.77 4.12
C TYR A 501 26.73 -30.91 4.38
N GLY A 502 25.52 -30.84 3.81
CA GLY A 502 24.51 -31.90 3.91
C GLY A 502 23.59 -31.76 5.10
N VAL A 503 23.03 -32.88 5.55
CA VAL A 503 21.97 -32.94 6.56
C VAL A 503 22.55 -32.76 7.96
N GLY A 504 22.16 -31.67 8.60
CA GLY A 504 22.48 -31.33 9.99
C GLY A 504 21.23 -31.19 10.85
N ARG A 505 21.42 -30.99 12.15
CA ARG A 505 20.39 -30.75 13.15
C ARG A 505 20.47 -29.31 13.64
N TYR A 506 19.36 -28.59 13.57
CA TYR A 506 19.28 -27.23 14.07
C TYR A 506 19.33 -27.21 15.61
N ARG A 507 20.23 -26.41 16.20
CA ARG A 507 20.37 -26.27 17.66
C ARG A 507 19.87 -24.94 18.21
N GLY A 508 19.70 -23.93 17.36
CA GLY A 508 19.23 -22.61 17.75
C GLY A 508 20.10 -21.51 17.16
N MET A 509 19.83 -20.29 17.60
CA MET A 509 20.67 -19.13 17.31
C MET A 509 21.65 -18.93 18.48
N THR A 510 22.89 -18.59 18.14
CA THR A 510 23.95 -18.27 19.11
C THR A 510 24.65 -17.00 18.66
N PHE A 511 25.04 -16.16 19.62
CA PHE A 511 25.85 -14.99 19.35
C PHE A 511 27.33 -15.37 19.51
N LEU A 512 28.13 -15.14 18.47
CA LEU A 512 29.57 -15.35 18.53
C LEU A 512 30.29 -14.02 18.33
N ASP A 513 31.27 -13.76 19.18
CA ASP A 513 32.18 -12.63 19.04
C ASP A 513 33.45 -13.13 18.33
N VAL A 514 33.55 -12.83 17.03
CA VAL A 514 34.68 -13.22 16.19
C VAL A 514 35.32 -11.94 15.64
N ASP A 515 36.62 -11.73 15.88
CA ASP A 515 37.40 -10.58 15.41
C ASP A 515 36.79 -9.19 15.76
N HIS A 516 36.32 -9.02 17.01
CA HIS A 516 35.74 -7.77 17.52
C HIS A 516 34.48 -7.28 16.78
N GLN A 517 33.83 -8.15 16.00
CA GLN A 517 32.52 -7.94 15.42
C GLN A 517 31.61 -9.09 15.86
N GLY A 518 30.84 -8.84 16.93
CA GLY A 518 29.79 -9.76 17.37
C GLY A 518 28.70 -9.90 16.31
N GLY A 519 28.28 -11.15 16.03
CA GLY A 519 27.21 -11.45 15.08
C GLY A 519 26.33 -12.61 15.52
N GLU A 520 25.11 -12.65 14.96
CA GLU A 520 24.20 -13.77 15.13
C GLU A 520 24.52 -14.91 14.15
N PHE A 521 24.64 -16.12 14.68
CA PHE A 521 24.88 -17.34 13.92
C PHE A 521 23.80 -18.37 14.23
N ILE A 522 23.43 -19.17 13.25
CA ILE A 522 22.71 -20.41 13.46
C ILE A 522 23.71 -21.52 13.78
N GLU A 523 23.44 -22.24 14.86
CA GLU A 523 24.19 -23.43 15.23
C GLU A 523 23.56 -24.68 14.62
N LEU A 524 24.32 -25.39 13.79
CA LEU A 524 23.97 -26.68 13.20
C LEU A 524 24.88 -27.77 13.74
N GLU A 525 24.31 -28.89 14.17
CA GLU A 525 25.04 -30.08 14.62
C GLU A 525 25.01 -31.18 13.56
N TYR A 526 26.16 -31.75 13.28
CA TYR A 526 26.38 -32.84 12.33
C TYR A 526 26.78 -34.13 13.08
N ALA A 527 27.03 -35.21 12.34
CA ALA A 527 27.48 -36.47 12.93
C ALA A 527 28.76 -36.29 13.80
N ASP A 528 28.94 -37.20 14.76
CA ASP A 528 30.04 -37.18 15.74
C ASP A 528 30.10 -35.91 16.62
N GLY A 529 28.99 -35.14 16.68
CA GLY A 529 28.86 -33.94 17.52
C GLY A 529 29.55 -32.71 16.95
N ALA A 530 29.97 -32.73 15.68
CA ALA A 530 30.61 -31.61 15.02
C ALA A 530 29.62 -30.46 14.80
N LYS A 531 30.06 -29.21 15.01
CA LYS A 531 29.21 -28.01 14.92
C LYS A 531 29.62 -27.12 13.77
N LEU A 532 28.63 -26.54 13.10
CA LEU A 532 28.79 -25.54 12.06
C LEU A 532 27.99 -24.29 12.45
N TYR A 533 28.66 -23.13 12.42
CA TYR A 533 28.04 -21.84 12.67
C TYR A 533 27.82 -21.13 11.35
N VAL A 534 26.55 -20.91 11.00
CA VAL A 534 26.16 -20.24 9.75
C VAL A 534 25.73 -18.82 10.09
N PRO A 535 26.36 -17.76 9.55
CA PRO A 535 25.95 -16.39 9.81
C PRO A 535 24.51 -16.13 9.38
N SER A 536 23.76 -15.31 10.13
CA SER A 536 22.35 -14.98 9.84
C SER A 536 22.13 -14.31 8.47
N TYR A 537 23.12 -13.64 7.89
CA TYR A 537 23.02 -13.09 6.53
C TYR A 537 23.21 -14.16 5.42
N ARG A 538 23.57 -15.39 5.78
CA ARG A 538 23.84 -16.53 4.88
C ARG A 538 22.79 -17.63 4.97
N LEU A 539 21.60 -17.30 5.48
CA LEU A 539 20.47 -18.23 5.66
C LEU A 539 20.01 -18.93 4.38
N SER A 540 20.21 -18.31 3.21
CA SER A 540 19.86 -18.91 1.91
C SER A 540 20.57 -20.24 1.61
N MET A 541 21.66 -20.55 2.32
CA MET A 541 22.40 -21.81 2.19
C MET A 541 21.82 -22.96 3.01
N VAL A 542 20.83 -22.69 3.86
CA VAL A 542 20.19 -23.68 4.73
C VAL A 542 18.73 -23.83 4.31
N GLN A 543 18.19 -25.04 4.38
CA GLN A 543 16.78 -25.33 4.09
C GLN A 543 16.25 -26.36 5.08
N LYS A 544 14.97 -26.29 5.44
CA LYS A 544 14.33 -27.32 6.28
C LYS A 544 14.30 -28.65 5.51
N TYR A 545 14.67 -29.75 6.18
CA TYR A 545 14.59 -31.07 5.58
C TYR A 545 13.14 -31.57 5.62
N THR A 546 12.52 -31.76 4.45
CA THR A 546 11.07 -32.07 4.30
C THR A 546 10.79 -33.51 3.88
N ALA A 547 11.80 -34.38 3.72
CA ALA A 547 11.64 -35.71 3.15
C ALA A 547 11.63 -36.83 4.21
N GLY A 548 10.46 -37.44 4.45
CA GLY A 548 10.31 -38.65 5.27
C GLY A 548 10.48 -38.44 6.78
N ASP A 549 10.22 -39.49 7.56
CA ASP A 549 10.16 -39.46 9.02
C ASP A 549 11.46 -38.91 9.60
N SER A 550 11.38 -37.71 10.20
CA SER A 550 12.55 -36.94 10.57
C SER A 550 13.48 -37.77 11.46
N GLU A 551 12.96 -38.58 12.38
CA GLU A 551 13.73 -39.35 13.36
C GLU A 551 14.74 -40.35 12.76
N THR A 552 14.48 -40.92 11.58
CA THR A 552 15.27 -42.03 11.02
C THR A 552 16.44 -41.61 10.11
N THR A 553 16.53 -40.33 9.73
CA THR A 553 17.57 -39.86 8.78
C THR A 553 18.91 -39.62 9.49
N THR A 554 19.99 -40.27 9.04
CA THR A 554 21.34 -40.09 9.60
C THR A 554 21.92 -38.70 9.29
N LEU A 555 22.62 -38.09 10.26
CA LEU A 555 23.33 -36.83 10.05
C LEU A 555 24.58 -37.05 9.17
N ASP A 556 24.89 -36.09 8.31
CA ASP A 556 26.12 -36.11 7.52
C ASP A 556 27.34 -35.74 8.39
N ARG A 557 28.54 -36.11 7.94
CA ARG A 557 29.82 -35.72 8.57
C ARG A 557 30.41 -34.48 7.91
N LEU A 558 30.73 -33.46 8.71
CA LEU A 558 31.44 -32.26 8.24
C LEU A 558 32.81 -32.63 7.64
N GLY A 559 33.09 -32.13 6.44
CA GLY A 559 34.34 -32.41 5.70
C GLY A 559 34.40 -33.78 5.01
N GLY A 560 33.35 -34.60 5.09
CA GLY A 560 33.27 -35.88 4.39
C GLY A 560 32.91 -35.74 2.90
N THR A 561 33.34 -36.69 2.06
CA THR A 561 32.97 -36.71 0.62
C THR A 561 31.60 -37.35 0.34
N ALA A 562 30.91 -37.84 1.37
CA ALA A 562 29.65 -38.57 1.23
C ALA A 562 28.55 -37.70 0.61
N TRP A 563 28.38 -36.47 1.11
CA TRP A 563 27.40 -35.52 0.58
C TRP A 563 27.69 -35.14 -0.88
N ALA A 564 28.95 -34.89 -1.21
CA ALA A 564 29.37 -34.61 -2.59
C ALA A 564 29.06 -35.78 -3.55
N ARG A 565 29.37 -37.01 -3.15
CA ARG A 565 29.03 -38.23 -3.94
C ARG A 565 27.52 -38.42 -4.07
N THR A 566 26.76 -38.13 -3.01
CA THR A 566 25.29 -38.17 -3.06
C THR A 566 24.75 -37.15 -4.05
N LYS A 567 25.25 -35.90 -4.04
CA LYS A 567 24.89 -34.88 -5.03
C LYS A 567 25.19 -35.34 -6.45
N GLU A 568 26.38 -35.90 -6.70
CA GLU A 568 26.76 -36.38 -8.03
C GLU A 568 25.87 -37.52 -8.51
N ARG A 569 25.57 -38.50 -7.64
CA ARG A 569 24.66 -39.61 -7.95
C ARG A 569 23.24 -39.12 -8.24
N VAL A 570 22.71 -38.22 -7.42
CA VAL A 570 21.37 -37.64 -7.61
C VAL A 570 21.34 -36.82 -8.89
N LYS A 571 22.38 -36.03 -9.16
CA LYS A 571 22.54 -35.29 -10.42
C LYS A 571 22.52 -36.25 -11.62
N ALA A 572 23.28 -37.34 -11.59
CA ALA A 572 23.29 -38.34 -12.66
C ALA A 572 21.92 -39.01 -12.87
N ALA A 573 21.22 -39.36 -11.79
CA ALA A 573 19.87 -39.92 -11.86
C ALA A 573 18.87 -38.91 -12.46
N LEU A 574 18.93 -37.63 -12.05
CA LEU A 574 18.13 -36.56 -12.63
C LEU A 574 18.41 -36.37 -14.12
N PHE A 575 19.67 -36.42 -14.55
CA PHE A 575 20.04 -36.37 -15.97
C PHE A 575 19.49 -37.57 -16.77
N SER A 576 19.51 -38.78 -16.19
CA SER A 576 18.90 -39.96 -16.83
C SER A 576 17.39 -39.79 -16.97
N MET A 577 16.70 -39.38 -15.91
CA MET A 577 15.25 -39.14 -15.95
C MET A 577 14.89 -38.03 -16.95
N ALA A 578 15.70 -36.97 -17.02
CA ALA A 578 15.53 -35.90 -18.00
C ALA A 578 15.72 -36.42 -19.43
N ALA A 579 16.72 -37.28 -19.66
CA ALA A 579 16.92 -37.91 -20.97
C ALA A 579 15.72 -38.80 -21.38
N ASP A 580 15.17 -39.57 -20.44
CA ASP A 580 13.98 -40.40 -20.68
C ASP A 580 12.76 -39.52 -21.03
N LEU A 581 12.53 -38.42 -20.29
CA LEU A 581 11.45 -37.47 -20.59
C LEU A 581 11.61 -36.81 -21.97
N VAL A 582 12.84 -36.45 -22.34
CA VAL A 582 13.15 -35.91 -23.67
C VAL A 582 12.89 -36.93 -24.76
N GLN A 583 13.27 -38.20 -24.55
CA GLN A 583 13.03 -39.28 -25.52
C GLN A 583 11.53 -39.54 -25.71
N VAL A 584 10.77 -39.56 -24.62
CA VAL A 584 9.31 -39.70 -24.65
C VAL A 584 8.66 -38.53 -25.40
N HIS A 585 9.11 -37.30 -25.15
CA HIS A 585 8.62 -36.12 -25.86
C HIS A 585 8.97 -36.14 -27.36
N ALA A 586 10.20 -36.53 -27.70
CA ALA A 586 10.65 -36.67 -29.09
C ALA A 586 9.86 -37.74 -29.85
N SER A 587 9.60 -38.89 -29.23
CA SER A 587 8.74 -39.94 -29.81
C SER A 587 7.34 -39.42 -30.12
N ARG A 588 6.73 -38.66 -29.20
CA ARG A 588 5.39 -38.08 -29.40
C ARG A 588 5.32 -37.03 -30.50
N GLN A 589 6.36 -36.22 -30.68
CA GLN A 589 6.41 -35.25 -31.78
C GLN A 589 6.48 -35.91 -33.16
N LEU A 590 7.01 -37.14 -33.25
CA LEU A 590 7.12 -37.90 -34.49
C LEU A 590 5.85 -38.67 -34.84
N HIS A 591 4.95 -38.91 -33.88
CA HIS A 591 3.68 -39.59 -34.13
C HIS A 591 2.61 -38.60 -34.59
N PRO A 592 1.89 -38.89 -35.69
CA PRO A 592 0.77 -38.05 -36.10
C PRO A 592 -0.36 -38.13 -35.07
N GLY A 593 -0.90 -36.97 -34.68
CA GLY A 593 -2.06 -36.84 -33.81
C GLY A 593 -3.32 -36.42 -34.57
N TYR A 594 -4.42 -36.26 -33.84
CA TYR A 594 -5.65 -35.64 -34.32
C TYR A 594 -5.72 -34.20 -33.80
N GLY A 595 -5.84 -33.23 -34.71
CA GLY A 595 -6.04 -31.82 -34.36
C GLY A 595 -7.52 -31.50 -34.39
N PHE A 596 -8.08 -31.14 -33.23
CA PHE A 596 -9.50 -30.81 -33.08
C PHE A 596 -9.83 -29.47 -33.76
N SER A 597 -11.09 -29.32 -34.18
CA SER A 597 -11.60 -28.07 -34.78
C SER A 597 -11.59 -26.91 -33.78
N PRO A 598 -11.37 -25.67 -34.24
CA PRO A 598 -11.40 -24.47 -33.39
C PRO A 598 -12.81 -24.17 -32.85
N GLU A 599 -12.87 -23.34 -31.81
CA GLU A 599 -14.11 -23.02 -31.09
C GLU A 599 -15.30 -22.62 -32.00
N SER A 600 -16.41 -23.33 -31.81
CA SER A 600 -17.73 -23.07 -32.42
C SER A 600 -18.64 -22.29 -31.46
N PRO A 601 -19.68 -21.56 -31.92
CA PRO A 601 -20.64 -20.86 -31.06
C PRO A 601 -21.24 -21.73 -29.94
N LEU A 602 -21.40 -23.03 -30.16
CA LEU A 602 -21.90 -23.98 -29.15
C LEU A 602 -20.90 -24.22 -28.00
N HIS A 603 -19.60 -24.04 -28.23
CA HIS A 603 -18.61 -24.05 -27.15
C HIS A 603 -18.86 -22.87 -26.21
N ARG A 604 -19.11 -21.67 -26.76
CA ARG A 604 -19.40 -20.48 -25.96
C ARG A 604 -20.69 -20.64 -25.16
N ASP A 605 -21.71 -21.28 -25.71
CA ASP A 605 -22.96 -21.55 -24.98
C ASP A 605 -22.73 -22.52 -23.80
N PHE A 606 -21.89 -23.54 -23.99
CA PHE A 606 -21.49 -24.47 -22.93
C PHE A 606 -20.67 -23.76 -21.84
N GLU A 607 -19.69 -22.94 -22.24
CA GLU A 607 -18.86 -22.15 -21.32
C GLU A 607 -19.66 -21.11 -20.55
N ASN A 608 -20.60 -20.42 -21.21
CA ASN A 608 -21.50 -19.44 -20.59
C ASN A 608 -22.47 -20.08 -19.58
N GLY A 609 -22.64 -21.41 -19.62
CA GLY A 609 -23.41 -22.16 -18.65
C GLY A 609 -22.67 -22.38 -17.32
N PHE A 610 -21.38 -22.09 -17.25
CA PHE A 610 -20.60 -22.25 -16.03
C PHE A 610 -20.81 -21.06 -15.08
N GLU A 611 -21.28 -21.36 -13.86
CA GLU A 611 -21.73 -20.35 -12.89
C GLU A 611 -20.60 -19.61 -12.16
N TYR A 612 -19.33 -19.95 -12.44
CA TYR A 612 -18.15 -19.40 -11.77
C TYR A 612 -17.21 -18.72 -12.77
N VAL A 613 -16.55 -17.64 -12.35
CA VAL A 613 -15.55 -16.95 -13.17
C VAL A 613 -14.21 -17.67 -13.05
N GLU A 614 -13.61 -17.98 -14.19
CA GLU A 614 -12.32 -18.65 -14.28
C GLU A 614 -11.21 -17.68 -13.90
N THR A 615 -10.31 -18.14 -13.03
CA THR A 615 -9.13 -17.35 -12.65
C THR A 615 -8.16 -17.20 -13.82
N GLU A 616 -7.21 -16.25 -13.76
CA GLU A 616 -6.18 -16.10 -14.80
C GLU A 616 -5.36 -17.40 -15.02
N ASP A 617 -5.12 -18.17 -13.97
CA ASP A 617 -4.48 -19.49 -14.06
C ASP A 617 -5.36 -20.52 -14.76
N GLN A 618 -6.67 -20.50 -14.50
CA GLN A 618 -7.64 -21.37 -15.16
C GLN A 618 -7.82 -21.00 -16.63
N LEU A 619 -7.97 -19.73 -16.96
CA LEU A 619 -8.06 -19.24 -18.34
C LEU A 619 -6.81 -19.60 -19.14
N ARG A 620 -5.62 -19.41 -18.54
CA ARG A 620 -4.37 -19.87 -19.17
C ARG A 620 -4.36 -21.37 -19.38
N ALA A 621 -4.74 -22.15 -18.36
CA ALA A 621 -4.80 -23.61 -18.47
C ALA A 621 -5.79 -24.07 -19.55
N ILE A 622 -6.95 -23.41 -19.68
CA ILE A 622 -7.96 -23.71 -20.71
C ILE A 622 -7.42 -23.38 -22.11
N GLN A 623 -6.88 -22.18 -22.31
CA GLN A 623 -6.30 -21.76 -23.59
C GLN A 623 -5.16 -22.67 -24.02
N ASP A 624 -4.30 -23.04 -23.08
CA ASP A 624 -3.18 -23.95 -23.30
C ASP A 624 -3.65 -25.36 -23.71
N VAL A 625 -4.71 -25.86 -23.08
CA VAL A 625 -5.32 -27.15 -23.42
C VAL A 625 -5.93 -27.08 -24.82
N TYR A 626 -6.71 -26.05 -25.15
CA TYR A 626 -7.27 -25.89 -26.50
C TYR A 626 -6.20 -25.75 -27.57
N ALA A 627 -5.19 -24.91 -27.35
CA ALA A 627 -4.08 -24.74 -28.27
C ALA A 627 -3.26 -26.02 -28.48
N ASP A 628 -3.23 -26.92 -27.50
CA ASP A 628 -2.61 -28.24 -27.65
C ASP A 628 -3.53 -29.23 -28.37
N MET A 629 -4.85 -29.18 -28.14
CA MET A 629 -5.85 -30.03 -28.81
C MET A 629 -5.99 -29.71 -30.30
N GLU A 630 -5.86 -28.45 -30.72
CA GLU A 630 -5.95 -28.05 -32.13
C GLU A 630 -4.73 -28.51 -32.98
N ARG A 631 -3.64 -28.95 -32.34
CA ARG A 631 -2.42 -29.34 -33.06
C ARG A 631 -2.53 -30.77 -33.60
N PRO A 632 -1.94 -31.07 -34.77
CA PRO A 632 -1.93 -32.42 -35.35
C PRO A 632 -0.90 -33.36 -34.68
N ARG A 633 -0.69 -33.22 -33.38
CA ARG A 633 0.23 -34.03 -32.57
C ARG A 633 -0.42 -34.36 -31.22
N PRO A 634 -0.16 -35.53 -30.61
CA PRO A 634 -0.78 -35.90 -29.34
C PRO A 634 -0.47 -34.87 -28.23
N MET A 635 -1.52 -34.36 -27.58
CA MET A 635 -1.40 -33.50 -26.39
C MET A 635 -0.88 -34.30 -25.20
N GLU A 636 0.07 -33.73 -24.45
CA GLU A 636 0.51 -34.21 -23.15
C GLU A 636 0.66 -33.03 -22.21
N ARG A 637 -0.40 -32.73 -21.46
CA ARG A 637 -0.45 -31.63 -20.52
C ARG A 637 -0.88 -32.13 -19.15
N LEU A 638 -0.13 -31.72 -18.13
CA LEU A 638 -0.49 -31.92 -16.73
C LEU A 638 -0.99 -30.59 -16.17
N VAL A 639 -2.25 -30.56 -15.74
CA VAL A 639 -2.84 -29.41 -15.04
C VAL A 639 -2.80 -29.70 -13.54
N CYS A 640 -1.95 -28.99 -12.81
CA CYS A 640 -1.83 -29.10 -11.35
C CYS A 640 -2.63 -27.98 -10.67
N GLY A 641 -3.28 -28.30 -9.56
CA GLY A 641 -4.00 -27.32 -8.73
C GLY A 641 -4.61 -27.99 -7.51
N ASP A 642 -4.90 -27.21 -6.47
CA ASP A 642 -5.49 -27.73 -5.23
C ASP A 642 -6.98 -28.10 -5.40
N VAL A 643 -7.53 -28.83 -4.42
CA VAL A 643 -8.95 -29.20 -4.42
C VAL A 643 -9.81 -27.93 -4.45
N GLY A 644 -10.77 -27.85 -5.39
CA GLY A 644 -11.63 -26.68 -5.57
C GLY A 644 -11.14 -25.64 -6.60
N TYR A 645 -9.92 -25.75 -7.13
CA TYR A 645 -9.37 -24.81 -8.13
C TYR A 645 -9.79 -25.12 -9.58
N GLY A 646 -10.99 -25.67 -9.78
CA GLY A 646 -11.58 -25.78 -11.13
C GLY A 646 -10.87 -26.71 -12.12
N LYS A 647 -10.00 -27.63 -11.69
CA LYS A 647 -9.38 -28.64 -12.59
C LYS A 647 -10.41 -29.45 -13.39
N THR A 648 -11.53 -29.76 -12.74
CA THR A 648 -12.64 -30.48 -13.37
C THR A 648 -13.23 -29.70 -14.53
N GLU A 649 -13.28 -28.37 -14.43
CA GLU A 649 -13.85 -27.52 -15.47
C GLU A 649 -12.99 -27.52 -16.74
N VAL A 650 -11.67 -27.37 -16.58
CA VAL A 650 -10.71 -27.47 -17.69
C VAL A 650 -10.85 -28.82 -18.41
N ALA A 651 -11.02 -29.91 -17.65
CA ALA A 651 -11.22 -31.24 -18.21
C ALA A 651 -12.59 -31.40 -18.90
N MET A 652 -13.66 -30.83 -18.35
CA MET A 652 -15.02 -30.89 -18.93
C MET A 652 -15.10 -30.15 -20.27
N ARG A 653 -14.42 -29.01 -20.38
CA ARG A 653 -14.31 -28.24 -21.63
C ARG A 653 -13.56 -28.99 -22.72
N ALA A 654 -12.42 -29.56 -22.38
CA ALA A 654 -11.67 -30.43 -23.28
C ALA A 654 -12.52 -31.62 -23.73
N ALA A 655 -13.21 -32.29 -22.79
CA ALA A 655 -14.09 -33.42 -23.09
C ALA A 655 -15.24 -33.02 -24.02
N PHE A 656 -15.85 -31.86 -23.81
CA PHE A 656 -16.90 -31.34 -24.69
C PHE A 656 -16.40 -31.18 -26.13
N THR A 657 -15.23 -30.56 -26.33
CA THR A 657 -14.59 -30.43 -27.65
C THR A 657 -14.31 -31.79 -28.28
N THR A 658 -13.87 -32.80 -27.50
CA THR A 658 -13.64 -34.15 -28.05
C THR A 658 -14.90 -34.91 -28.46
N VAL A 659 -16.06 -34.58 -27.89
CA VAL A 659 -17.33 -35.26 -28.19
C VAL A 659 -18.06 -34.56 -29.34
N TYR A 660 -17.86 -33.25 -29.46
CA TYR A 660 -18.50 -32.41 -30.47
C TYR A 660 -17.93 -32.60 -31.88
N ASP A 661 -16.61 -32.76 -31.97
CA ASP A 661 -15.83 -32.92 -33.20
C ASP A 661 -15.73 -34.41 -33.60
#